data_AF-A0A1Y1S0T2-F1
#
_entry.id   AF-A0A1Y1S0T2-F1
#
_cell.length_a   1.000
_cell.length_b   1.000
_cell.length_c   1.000
_cell.angle_alpha   90.00
_cell.angle_beta   90.00
_cell.angle_gamma   90.00
#
_symmetry.space_group_name_H-M   'P 1'
#
loop_
_entity.id
_entity.type
_entity.pdbx_description
1 polymer ?
#
loop_
_entity_poly.entity_id
_entity_poly.type
_entity_poly.pdbx_seq_one_letter_code
_entity_poly.pdbx_strand_id
1 'polypeptide(L)'
;MKKPAAAAVLFYLAIFTAFILTGCSGGGAGGGEQPYAPQSSLDDIILDTDFLQHVYLDITQSQIANTSVDMEYSLTDGSTWVDCTDNPQPVVLTVGTGVWIRNEGDGSSERFLGQVDALSGPDINAGDELYVGVYDAGANTWDDVSSVSPGNILNILAYIQNIGTDACPSGHRFDFYISDDTTITTADTLIRSYVYTSATAAGGTMSFVLTFQVPSGFSAGTYYIGYIADAGNTVSEMNEGNNTSAPEGVTPLIVKDNSAVPGGAVKIYNSWGEGNGWENNADGYYWMPYEVLKNNRMLVSYYYNDFTREYNPTSVLVFSLTHPERDKLRVTVGLGDPADPYMKKTFQSEWNSTDLISGAIPFPANSMILDISEFASGINSYDLFFMVENSSGTSGSLGNLSLELYGDYDSPAIRTLNSVSTTLPATLSANAETTVYLSTAGELTLTEQQQILPMSRSTSLSGITFNERMPSSGEIARNIDRYGVYIPGKNYNTIVKQGFGTGYAPPSRSVWESTRILESIDTGITRGTLPMAVDNSASVYFPPTGNQGSEGSCSAFSVGYYIQTYTEAKEHNWDLSSTSWTGGATGSPSSNLDKIFSPDFIYHQINDGGDNGSNIIQAAGLVTRIGGATWNTMPYDTADSTSWPSEAAWREAPKYRGREPAKYYWDNLSAGYFVIEDDSGIQLLKSLLNAGYCVSTGIAAETVYNGLDINDVVNSAVTWTSTNHAQTIVGYKEGTSWDPSNPDS
;
A
#
# COMPACT_ATOMS: atom_id res chain seq x y z
N MET A 1 31.12 8.46 -41.85
CA MET A 1 31.11 7.01 -42.17
C MET A 1 30.11 6.35 -41.24
N LYS A 2 29.27 5.49 -41.79
CA LYS A 2 28.01 4.97 -41.22
C LYS A 2 28.23 4.10 -39.98
N LYS A 3 27.38 4.27 -38.95
CA LYS A 3 26.92 3.21 -38.03
C LYS A 3 25.46 2.88 -38.38
N PRO A 4 24.99 1.64 -38.20
CA PRO A 4 23.67 1.18 -38.63
C PRO A 4 22.58 1.55 -37.62
N ALA A 5 21.36 1.75 -38.14
CA ALA A 5 20.13 1.94 -37.39
C ALA A 5 19.51 0.58 -37.04
N ALA A 6 19.04 0.43 -35.81
CA ALA A 6 18.01 -0.53 -35.42
C ALA A 6 16.69 0.26 -35.27
N ALA A 7 15.62 -0.30 -35.83
CA ALA A 7 14.28 0.29 -35.94
C ALA A 7 13.30 -0.39 -34.98
N ALA A 8 12.11 0.23 -34.84
CA ALA A 8 10.88 -0.20 -34.13
C ALA A 8 10.84 0.30 -32.66
N VAL A 9 9.80 0.96 -32.10
CA VAL A 9 8.43 1.34 -32.51
C VAL A 9 8.12 2.65 -31.76
N LEU A 10 7.55 3.67 -32.42
CA LEU A 10 7.05 4.89 -31.78
C LEU A 10 5.90 5.48 -32.61
N PHE A 11 4.67 5.15 -32.23
CA PHE A 11 3.37 5.66 -32.68
C PHE A 11 2.41 5.24 -31.55
N TYR A 12 1.73 6.10 -30.78
CA TYR A 12 0.79 7.16 -31.12
C TYR A 12 0.65 8.16 -29.95
N LEU A 13 0.72 9.47 -30.22
CA LEU A 13 -0.12 10.48 -29.56
C LEU A 13 -0.28 11.65 -30.52
N ALA A 14 -1.20 11.50 -31.48
CA ALA A 14 -1.58 12.56 -32.38
C ALA A 14 -3.06 12.40 -32.72
N ILE A 15 -3.91 13.10 -31.97
CA ILE A 15 -5.09 13.87 -32.40
C ILE A 15 -5.72 14.35 -31.08
N PHE A 16 -5.33 15.51 -30.56
CA PHE A 16 -6.12 16.31 -29.62
C PHE A 16 -5.47 17.69 -29.45
N THR A 17 -5.77 18.61 -30.36
CA THR A 17 -5.99 20.06 -30.14
C THR A 17 -5.89 20.82 -31.46
N ALA A 18 -7.03 21.01 -32.12
CA ALA A 18 -7.20 22.11 -33.07
C ALA A 18 -8.65 22.57 -33.05
N PHE A 19 -8.83 23.90 -33.07
CA PHE A 19 -10.07 24.68 -33.03
C PHE A 19 -10.60 25.10 -31.65
N ILE A 20 -10.07 26.21 -31.13
CA ILE A 20 -10.75 27.52 -31.07
C ILE A 20 -9.68 28.57 -30.73
N LEU A 21 -9.32 29.42 -31.69
CA LEU A 21 -8.62 30.68 -31.44
C LEU A 21 -9.02 31.69 -32.51
N THR A 22 -10.04 32.50 -32.20
CA THR A 22 -10.23 33.81 -32.82
C THR A 22 -10.80 34.80 -31.81
N GLY A 23 -9.96 35.74 -31.40
CA GLY A 23 -10.34 37.15 -31.17
C GLY A 23 -10.73 37.56 -29.75
N CYS A 24 -9.79 38.10 -28.97
CA CYS A 24 -9.70 39.55 -28.72
C CYS A 24 -8.56 39.90 -27.73
N SER A 25 -7.87 40.98 -28.06
CA SER A 25 -6.75 41.60 -27.36
C SER A 25 -7.18 42.49 -26.18
N GLY A 26 -6.35 42.57 -25.13
CA GLY A 26 -6.37 43.65 -24.14
C GLY A 26 -5.73 43.25 -22.82
N GLY A 27 -4.61 43.89 -22.46
CA GLY A 27 -3.72 43.46 -21.39
C GLY A 27 -4.04 43.97 -19.97
N GLY A 28 -3.19 43.57 -19.03
CA GLY A 28 -3.20 44.07 -17.65
C GLY A 28 -2.49 43.11 -16.69
N ALA A 29 -1.31 43.49 -16.22
CA ALA A 29 -0.52 42.76 -15.23
C ALA A 29 -1.15 42.85 -13.83
N GLY A 30 -1.11 41.74 -13.08
CA GLY A 30 -1.43 41.67 -11.65
C GLY A 30 -1.35 40.23 -11.15
N GLY A 31 -0.59 40.00 -10.09
CA GLY A 31 -0.28 38.66 -9.55
C GLY A 31 -1.51 37.86 -9.12
N GLY A 32 -1.40 36.54 -9.28
CA GLY A 32 -2.41 35.56 -8.89
C GLY A 32 -1.78 34.16 -8.95
N GLU A 33 -2.13 33.36 -7.96
CA GLU A 33 -1.70 31.99 -7.72
C GLU A 33 -1.77 31.13 -8.99
N GLN A 34 -0.76 30.27 -9.19
CA GLN A 34 -0.81 29.20 -10.18
C GLN A 34 -1.96 28.26 -9.79
N PRO A 35 -2.95 28.00 -10.66
CA PRO A 35 -3.90 26.94 -10.42
C PRO A 35 -3.16 25.61 -10.49
N TYR A 36 -3.36 24.78 -9.45
CA TYR A 36 -2.92 23.41 -9.38
C TYR A 36 -3.48 22.68 -10.62
N ALA A 37 -2.62 22.37 -11.60
CA ALA A 37 -2.97 21.42 -12.63
C ALA A 37 -3.06 20.06 -11.95
N PRO A 38 -4.12 19.25 -12.13
CA PRO A 38 -4.06 17.87 -11.73
C PRO A 38 -2.90 17.25 -12.50
N GLN A 39 -1.85 16.84 -11.79
CA GLN A 39 -0.90 15.89 -12.33
C GLN A 39 -1.63 14.56 -12.45
N SER A 40 -2.40 14.36 -13.52
CA SER A 40 -2.51 13.02 -14.08
C SER A 40 -1.12 12.73 -14.62
N SER A 41 -0.32 12.00 -13.85
CA SER A 41 0.90 11.42 -14.37
C SER A 41 0.49 10.61 -15.61
N LEU A 42 1.16 10.83 -16.74
CA LEU A 42 1.06 9.91 -17.88
C LEU A 42 1.86 8.62 -17.61
N ASP A 43 2.20 8.36 -16.34
CA ASP A 43 3.10 7.30 -15.87
C ASP A 43 2.41 6.30 -14.93
N ASP A 44 1.14 6.51 -14.56
CA ASP A 44 0.30 5.50 -13.89
C ASP A 44 -0.43 4.59 -14.89
N ILE A 45 0.18 4.34 -16.06
CA ILE A 45 -0.06 3.07 -16.74
C ILE A 45 0.63 2.03 -15.86
N ILE A 46 -0.12 1.47 -14.91
CA ILE A 46 0.06 0.06 -14.58
C ILE A 46 0.15 -0.60 -15.96
N LEU A 47 1.33 -1.14 -16.32
CA LEU A 47 1.40 -2.10 -17.39
C LEU A 47 0.62 -3.29 -16.86
N ASP A 48 -0.69 -3.17 -16.94
CA ASP A 48 -1.62 -4.23 -16.71
C ASP A 48 -1.18 -5.32 -17.67
N THR A 49 -0.76 -6.43 -17.09
CA THR A 49 -0.35 -7.59 -17.85
C THR A 49 -1.49 -8.17 -18.68
N ASP A 50 -2.71 -7.61 -18.58
CA ASP A 50 -3.90 -8.02 -19.31
C ASP A 50 -4.32 -7.03 -20.41
N PHE A 51 -3.50 -6.92 -21.47
CA PHE A 51 -3.78 -6.10 -22.67
C PHE A 51 -5.14 -6.40 -23.33
N LEU A 52 -5.73 -7.59 -23.10
CA LEU A 52 -7.05 -7.97 -23.62
C LEU A 52 -8.17 -7.03 -23.17
N GLN A 53 -8.04 -6.42 -21.99
CA GLN A 53 -9.10 -5.59 -21.44
C GLN A 53 -9.33 -4.32 -22.26
N HIS A 54 -8.36 -3.87 -23.05
CA HIS A 54 -8.47 -2.65 -23.85
C HIS A 54 -8.85 -2.89 -25.33
N VAL A 55 -9.12 -4.14 -25.72
CA VAL A 55 -9.47 -4.52 -27.10
C VAL A 55 -10.94 -4.18 -27.38
N TYR A 56 -11.21 -3.49 -28.49
CA TYR A 56 -12.58 -3.17 -28.92
C TYR A 56 -12.79 -3.33 -30.43
N LEU A 57 -14.04 -3.48 -30.84
CA LEU A 57 -14.45 -3.59 -32.24
C LEU A 57 -14.66 -2.19 -32.85
N ASP A 58 -13.92 -1.86 -33.90
CA ASP A 58 -14.13 -0.63 -34.69
C ASP A 58 -14.74 -1.00 -36.05
N ILE A 59 -16.06 -0.91 -36.12
CA ILE A 59 -16.82 -1.24 -37.34
C ILE A 59 -16.56 -0.21 -38.45
N THR A 60 -16.32 1.07 -38.10
CA THR A 60 -16.13 2.15 -39.07
C THR A 60 -14.88 1.97 -39.93
N GLN A 61 -13.84 1.36 -39.35
CA GLN A 61 -12.58 1.03 -40.03
C GLN A 61 -12.46 -0.45 -40.39
N SER A 62 -13.45 -1.28 -40.04
CA SER A 62 -13.43 -2.73 -40.24
C SER A 62 -12.18 -3.39 -39.62
N GLN A 63 -11.98 -3.14 -38.33
CA GLN A 63 -10.81 -3.61 -37.60
C GLN A 63 -11.16 -3.95 -36.14
N ILE A 64 -10.28 -4.72 -35.49
CA ILE A 64 -10.26 -4.91 -34.05
C ILE A 64 -9.08 -4.08 -33.53
N ALA A 65 -9.35 -3.11 -32.67
CA ALA A 65 -8.34 -2.19 -32.15
C ALA A 65 -7.63 -2.76 -30.92
N ASN A 66 -6.39 -2.30 -30.66
CA ASN A 66 -5.58 -2.66 -29.49
C ASN A 66 -5.21 -4.15 -29.38
N THR A 67 -5.19 -4.88 -30.50
CA THR A 67 -4.77 -6.29 -30.54
C THR A 67 -3.25 -6.45 -30.35
N SER A 68 -2.81 -7.64 -29.94
CA SER A 68 -1.39 -8.03 -29.91
C SER A 68 -1.17 -9.34 -30.69
N VAL A 69 0.10 -9.68 -30.94
CA VAL A 69 0.47 -10.94 -31.60
C VAL A 69 0.25 -12.18 -30.73
N ASP A 70 -0.04 -12.01 -29.44
CA ASP A 70 -0.33 -13.10 -28.49
C ASP A 70 -1.84 -13.37 -28.38
N MET A 71 -2.65 -12.79 -29.27
CA MET A 71 -4.10 -12.89 -29.28
C MET A 71 -4.60 -13.61 -30.54
N GLU A 72 -5.79 -14.19 -30.44
CA GLU A 72 -6.53 -14.74 -31.58
C GLU A 72 -7.97 -14.24 -31.56
N TYR A 73 -8.57 -14.07 -32.74
CA TYR A 73 -9.94 -13.57 -32.91
C TYR A 73 -10.82 -14.58 -33.67
N SER A 74 -12.13 -14.47 -33.48
CA SER A 74 -13.14 -15.21 -34.25
C SER A 74 -14.17 -14.24 -34.83
N LEU A 75 -14.50 -14.41 -36.11
CA LEU A 75 -15.62 -13.73 -36.81
C LEU A 75 -16.84 -14.65 -37.00
N THR A 76 -16.79 -15.82 -36.38
CA THR A 76 -17.86 -16.83 -36.27
C THR A 76 -18.23 -17.00 -34.80
N ASP A 77 -19.14 -17.90 -34.42
CA ASP A 77 -19.66 -18.17 -33.07
C ASP A 77 -18.64 -18.57 -31.95
N GLY A 78 -17.41 -18.05 -31.96
CA GLY A 78 -16.32 -18.43 -31.06
C GLY A 78 -15.73 -19.81 -31.35
N SER A 79 -16.10 -20.47 -32.46
CA SER A 79 -15.67 -21.85 -32.75
C SER A 79 -14.40 -21.96 -33.60
N THR A 80 -14.05 -20.92 -34.37
CA THR A 80 -12.88 -20.90 -35.25
C THR A 80 -12.05 -19.66 -35.00
N TRP A 81 -10.82 -19.85 -34.55
CA TRP A 81 -9.92 -18.79 -34.14
C TRP A 81 -8.79 -18.57 -35.14
N VAL A 82 -8.39 -17.31 -35.29
CA VAL A 82 -7.35 -16.85 -36.21
C VAL A 82 -6.42 -15.92 -35.44
N ASP A 83 -5.12 -16.16 -35.52
CA ASP A 83 -4.11 -15.34 -34.85
C ASP A 83 -4.18 -13.87 -35.32
N CYS A 84 -4.03 -12.95 -34.37
CA CYS A 84 -3.79 -11.55 -34.66
C CYS A 84 -2.35 -11.35 -35.15
N THR A 85 -2.17 -10.65 -36.27
CA THR A 85 -0.86 -10.38 -36.88
C THR A 85 -0.49 -8.90 -36.89
N ASP A 86 -1.45 -8.01 -36.62
CA ASP A 86 -1.30 -6.56 -36.68
C ASP A 86 -2.06 -5.87 -35.52
N ASN A 87 -1.71 -4.61 -35.25
CA ASN A 87 -2.45 -3.72 -34.34
C ASN A 87 -2.66 -2.34 -35.02
N PRO A 88 -3.90 -1.91 -35.28
CA PRO A 88 -5.14 -2.68 -35.13
C PRO A 88 -5.20 -3.87 -36.11
N GLN A 89 -5.93 -4.94 -35.78
CA GLN A 89 -6.10 -6.12 -36.61
C GLN A 89 -7.21 -5.88 -37.66
N PRO A 90 -6.90 -5.82 -38.97
CA PRO A 90 -7.92 -5.67 -40.00
C PRO A 90 -8.79 -6.92 -40.10
N VAL A 91 -10.11 -6.74 -40.26
CA VAL A 91 -11.09 -7.83 -40.39
C VAL A 91 -12.12 -7.50 -41.46
N VAL A 92 -12.76 -8.53 -42.02
CA VAL A 92 -13.87 -8.34 -42.97
C VAL A 92 -15.18 -8.45 -42.23
N LEU A 93 -15.83 -7.30 -41.99
CA LEU A 93 -17.09 -7.22 -41.28
C LEU A 93 -18.29 -7.20 -42.24
N THR A 94 -19.31 -7.99 -41.92
CA THR A 94 -20.62 -7.96 -42.58
C THR A 94 -21.72 -7.91 -41.52
N VAL A 95 -22.90 -7.41 -41.87
CA VAL A 95 -24.03 -7.41 -40.93
C VAL A 95 -24.32 -8.84 -40.45
N GLY A 96 -24.43 -8.99 -39.13
CA GLY A 96 -24.58 -10.27 -38.43
C GLY A 96 -23.28 -10.92 -37.98
N THR A 97 -22.11 -10.37 -38.35
CA THR A 97 -20.79 -10.88 -37.89
C THR A 97 -20.67 -10.63 -36.39
N GLY A 98 -20.56 -11.69 -35.59
CA GLY A 98 -20.10 -11.56 -34.21
C GLY A 98 -18.58 -11.55 -34.16
N VAL A 99 -18.00 -10.80 -33.23
CA VAL A 99 -16.55 -10.70 -33.07
C VAL A 99 -16.15 -11.09 -31.64
N TRP A 100 -15.23 -12.04 -31.54
CA TRP A 100 -14.66 -12.52 -30.29
C TRP A 100 -13.15 -12.35 -30.31
N ILE A 101 -12.54 -12.17 -29.14
CA ILE A 101 -11.09 -12.10 -28.92
C ILE A 101 -10.71 -12.94 -27.69
N ARG A 102 -9.50 -13.49 -27.68
CA ARG A 102 -8.87 -14.11 -26.50
C ARG A 102 -7.34 -14.11 -26.62
N ASN A 103 -6.65 -14.46 -25.53
CA ASN A 103 -5.23 -14.80 -25.60
C ASN A 103 -5.05 -16.16 -26.30
N GLU A 104 -3.99 -16.30 -27.10
CA GLU A 104 -3.73 -17.50 -27.89
C GLU A 104 -3.73 -18.76 -27.00
N GLY A 105 -4.64 -19.69 -27.30
CA GLY A 105 -4.77 -20.97 -26.60
C GLY A 105 -5.44 -20.90 -25.22
N ASP A 106 -5.88 -19.73 -24.77
CA ASP A 106 -6.55 -19.55 -23.48
C ASP A 106 -8.05 -19.27 -23.65
N GLY A 107 -8.86 -20.33 -23.61
CA GLY A 107 -10.32 -20.21 -23.69
C GLY A 107 -10.97 -19.53 -22.48
N SER A 108 -10.24 -19.30 -21.38
CA SER A 108 -10.79 -18.61 -20.20
C SER A 108 -10.79 -17.08 -20.35
N SER A 109 -9.98 -16.55 -21.26
CA SER A 109 -9.92 -15.13 -21.60
C SER A 109 -10.79 -14.74 -22.80
N GLU A 110 -11.70 -15.64 -23.22
CA GLU A 110 -12.65 -15.37 -24.29
C GLU A 110 -13.59 -14.20 -23.95
N ARG A 111 -13.56 -13.17 -24.78
CA ARG A 111 -14.41 -11.98 -24.69
C ARG A 111 -15.16 -11.76 -25.99
N PHE A 112 -16.47 -11.53 -25.89
CA PHE A 112 -17.29 -11.09 -27.01
C PHE A 112 -17.23 -9.57 -27.13
N LEU A 113 -16.74 -9.06 -28.26
CA LEU A 113 -16.61 -7.61 -28.50
C LEU A 113 -17.90 -6.98 -29.06
N GLY A 114 -18.80 -7.80 -29.59
CA GLY A 114 -20.09 -7.37 -30.11
C GLY A 114 -20.47 -8.00 -31.43
N GLN A 115 -21.69 -7.68 -31.89
CA GLN A 115 -22.20 -8.07 -33.18
C GLN A 115 -22.30 -6.84 -34.08
N VAL A 116 -21.98 -7.01 -35.36
CA VAL A 116 -22.13 -5.96 -36.38
C VAL A 116 -23.60 -5.90 -36.79
N ASP A 117 -24.37 -5.00 -36.20
CA ASP A 117 -25.80 -4.81 -36.50
C ASP A 117 -26.01 -3.89 -37.72
N ALA A 118 -25.10 -2.94 -37.92
CA ALA A 118 -25.03 -2.10 -39.11
C ALA A 118 -23.58 -1.74 -39.46
N LEU A 119 -23.31 -1.47 -40.74
CA LEU A 119 -21.98 -1.00 -41.21
C LEU A 119 -21.84 0.54 -41.20
N SER A 120 -22.93 1.24 -40.86
CA SER A 120 -22.99 2.70 -40.76
C SER A 120 -24.20 3.07 -39.90
N GLY A 121 -24.08 4.13 -39.11
CA GLY A 121 -25.11 4.56 -38.17
C GLY A 121 -24.47 5.17 -36.91
N PRO A 122 -25.28 5.50 -35.89
CA PRO A 122 -24.79 5.77 -34.55
C PRO A 122 -24.18 4.51 -33.92
N ASP A 123 -23.24 4.69 -33.00
CA ASP A 123 -22.66 3.61 -32.19
C ASP A 123 -22.20 4.20 -30.85
N ILE A 124 -23.03 4.07 -29.84
CA ILE A 124 -22.83 4.54 -28.49
C ILE A 124 -21.98 3.50 -27.77
N ASN A 125 -20.79 3.92 -27.37
CA ASN A 125 -19.91 3.15 -26.53
C ASN A 125 -19.96 3.70 -25.10
N ALA A 126 -20.21 2.83 -24.13
CA ALA A 126 -19.95 3.17 -22.73
C ALA A 126 -18.43 3.37 -22.58
N GLY A 127 -17.99 4.62 -22.43
CA GLY A 127 -16.57 4.94 -22.40
C GLY A 127 -15.84 4.33 -21.21
N ASP A 128 -14.51 4.25 -21.31
CA ASP A 128 -13.63 3.57 -20.34
C ASP A 128 -13.49 4.34 -19.01
N GLU A 129 -14.06 5.54 -18.91
CA GLU A 129 -13.90 6.41 -17.73
C GLU A 129 -15.25 6.76 -17.08
N LEU A 130 -15.35 6.40 -15.79
CA LEU A 130 -16.42 6.79 -14.88
C LEU A 130 -15.81 7.29 -13.57
N TYR A 131 -16.24 8.46 -13.12
CA TYR A 131 -15.79 9.04 -11.86
C TYR A 131 -16.92 9.12 -10.86
N VAL A 132 -16.66 8.71 -9.62
CA VAL A 132 -17.58 8.78 -8.49
C VAL A 132 -16.92 9.54 -7.35
N GLY A 133 -17.58 10.60 -6.88
CA GLY A 133 -17.01 11.46 -5.84
C GLY A 133 -17.97 12.52 -5.34
N VAL A 134 -17.46 13.53 -4.65
CA VAL A 134 -18.21 14.73 -4.27
C VAL A 134 -17.84 15.86 -5.22
N TYR A 135 -18.85 16.52 -5.78
CA TYR A 135 -18.66 17.62 -6.73
C TYR A 135 -19.15 18.95 -6.17
N ASP A 136 -18.26 19.95 -6.06
CA ASP A 136 -18.63 21.33 -5.78
C ASP A 136 -18.84 22.09 -7.09
N ALA A 137 -20.11 22.32 -7.44
CA ALA A 137 -20.48 23.05 -8.65
C ALA A 137 -20.09 24.55 -8.61
N GLY A 138 -19.91 25.14 -7.42
CA GLY A 138 -19.51 26.53 -7.25
C GLY A 138 -18.02 26.76 -7.50
N ALA A 139 -17.19 25.78 -7.12
CA ALA A 139 -15.74 25.78 -7.34
C ALA A 139 -15.31 25.02 -8.61
N ASN A 140 -16.19 24.20 -9.18
CA ASN A 140 -15.91 23.25 -10.26
C ASN A 140 -14.75 22.29 -9.90
N THR A 141 -14.80 21.74 -8.70
CA THR A 141 -13.80 20.81 -8.16
C THR A 141 -14.43 19.47 -7.80
N TRP A 142 -13.65 18.41 -8.00
CA TRP A 142 -14.01 17.04 -7.64
C TRP A 142 -13.11 16.57 -6.49
N ASP A 143 -13.75 15.98 -5.48
CA ASP A 143 -13.06 15.19 -4.47
C ASP A 143 -13.44 13.72 -4.68
N ASP A 144 -12.47 12.90 -5.08
CA ASP A 144 -12.69 11.47 -5.24
C ASP A 144 -13.05 10.83 -3.90
N VAL A 145 -14.08 9.98 -3.92
CA VAL A 145 -14.54 9.27 -2.73
C VAL A 145 -14.49 7.78 -3.00
N SER A 146 -13.43 7.13 -2.50
CA SER A 146 -13.29 5.68 -2.55
C SER A 146 -14.19 4.97 -1.52
N SER A 147 -14.60 5.65 -0.44
CA SER A 147 -15.46 5.06 0.59
C SER A 147 -16.53 6.02 1.13
N VAL A 148 -17.70 5.45 1.43
CA VAL A 148 -18.89 6.24 1.74
C VAL A 148 -19.81 5.54 2.75
N SER A 149 -20.46 6.35 3.57
CA SER A 149 -21.55 5.92 4.44
C SER A 149 -22.82 5.61 3.64
N PRO A 150 -23.57 4.54 3.95
CA PRO A 150 -24.91 4.34 3.39
C PRO A 150 -25.78 5.59 3.56
N GLY A 151 -26.53 5.96 2.52
CA GLY A 151 -27.41 7.13 2.55
C GLY A 151 -26.73 8.47 2.22
N ASN A 152 -25.40 8.53 2.08
CA ASN A 152 -24.73 9.75 1.63
C ASN A 152 -25.01 10.03 0.16
N ILE A 153 -24.89 11.31 -0.21
CA ILE A 153 -25.07 11.79 -1.57
C ILE A 153 -23.70 11.89 -2.23
N LEU A 154 -23.58 11.31 -3.41
CA LEU A 154 -22.40 11.36 -4.27
C LEU A 154 -22.78 11.85 -5.67
N ASN A 155 -21.76 12.14 -6.44
CA ASN A 155 -21.85 12.57 -7.83
C ASN A 155 -21.17 11.54 -8.73
N ILE A 156 -21.73 11.39 -9.94
CA ILE A 156 -21.18 10.58 -11.02
C ILE A 156 -20.84 11.54 -12.16
N LEU A 157 -19.62 11.46 -12.67
CA LEU A 157 -19.25 12.04 -13.96
C LEU A 157 -19.02 10.88 -14.93
N ALA A 158 -19.87 10.80 -15.93
CA ALA A 158 -19.84 9.77 -16.96
C ALA A 158 -19.47 10.38 -18.32
N TYR A 159 -18.70 9.62 -19.10
CA TYR A 159 -18.32 9.94 -20.46
C TYR A 159 -18.85 8.87 -21.40
N ILE A 160 -19.49 9.29 -22.48
CA ILE A 160 -19.99 8.41 -23.52
C ILE A 160 -19.50 8.91 -24.87
N GLN A 161 -19.11 7.98 -25.73
CA GLN A 161 -18.65 8.29 -27.07
C GLN A 161 -19.61 7.72 -28.10
N ASN A 162 -19.94 8.51 -29.12
CA ASN A 162 -20.54 7.98 -30.34
C ASN A 162 -19.39 7.64 -31.31
N ILE A 163 -18.97 6.38 -31.35
CA ILE A 163 -17.92 5.88 -32.26
C ILE A 163 -18.43 5.59 -33.67
N GLY A 164 -19.72 5.81 -33.92
CA GLY A 164 -20.38 5.55 -35.19
C GLY A 164 -20.12 6.60 -36.27
N THR A 165 -20.63 6.33 -37.47
CA THR A 165 -20.50 7.24 -38.63
C THR A 165 -21.55 8.35 -38.65
N ASP A 166 -22.67 8.16 -37.94
CA ASP A 166 -23.80 9.07 -37.93
C ASP A 166 -24.01 9.66 -36.53
N ALA A 167 -24.74 10.77 -36.43
CA ALA A 167 -25.05 11.38 -35.15
C ALA A 167 -26.07 10.54 -34.36
N CYS A 168 -25.78 10.27 -33.09
CA CYS A 168 -26.73 9.70 -32.15
C CYS A 168 -27.83 10.75 -31.82
N PRO A 169 -29.12 10.40 -31.96
CA PRO A 169 -30.23 11.31 -31.66
C PRO A 169 -30.35 11.60 -30.16
N SER A 170 -31.00 12.71 -29.80
CA SER A 170 -31.35 12.99 -28.41
C SER A 170 -32.48 12.10 -27.91
N GLY A 171 -32.55 11.91 -26.59
CA GLY A 171 -33.66 11.21 -25.92
C GLY A 171 -33.38 9.76 -25.51
N HIS A 172 -32.17 9.24 -25.77
CA HIS A 172 -31.74 7.93 -25.27
C HIS A 172 -31.48 7.99 -23.76
N ARG A 173 -31.70 6.86 -23.08
CA ARG A 173 -31.67 6.75 -21.61
C ARG A 173 -30.39 6.06 -21.14
N PHE A 174 -29.80 6.59 -20.07
CA PHE A 174 -28.72 5.98 -19.31
C PHE A 174 -29.28 5.50 -17.98
N ASP A 175 -29.02 4.24 -17.66
CA ASP A 175 -29.34 3.65 -16.37
C ASP A 175 -28.03 3.29 -15.65
N PHE A 176 -27.82 3.88 -14.48
CA PHE A 176 -26.63 3.70 -13.63
C PHE A 176 -26.96 2.72 -12.52
N TYR A 177 -26.04 1.79 -12.29
CA TYR A 177 -26.20 0.69 -11.35
C TYR A 177 -25.06 0.67 -10.35
N ILE A 178 -25.35 0.11 -9.18
CA ILE A 178 -24.35 -0.35 -8.22
C ILE A 178 -24.45 -1.89 -8.13
N SER A 179 -23.35 -2.57 -8.42
CA SER A 179 -23.21 -4.01 -8.53
C SER A 179 -22.32 -4.58 -7.42
N ASP A 180 -22.51 -5.86 -7.13
CA ASP A 180 -21.68 -6.66 -6.22
C ASP A 180 -20.38 -7.15 -6.90
N ASP A 181 -20.30 -7.09 -8.22
CA ASP A 181 -19.14 -7.47 -9.03
C ASP A 181 -18.88 -6.46 -10.15
N THR A 182 -17.82 -6.65 -10.94
CA THR A 182 -17.44 -5.73 -12.02
C THR A 182 -18.32 -5.84 -13.26
N THR A 183 -19.24 -6.81 -13.32
CA THR A 183 -20.15 -7.01 -14.46
C THR A 183 -21.47 -6.29 -14.21
N ILE A 184 -21.75 -5.26 -15.02
CA ILE A 184 -22.98 -4.48 -14.88
C ILE A 184 -24.12 -5.15 -15.63
N THR A 185 -25.24 -5.36 -14.95
CA THR A 185 -26.46 -5.95 -15.51
C THR A 185 -27.71 -5.25 -14.98
N THR A 186 -28.84 -5.48 -15.63
CA THR A 186 -30.14 -4.97 -15.13
C THR A 186 -30.63 -5.67 -13.85
N ALA A 187 -29.94 -6.71 -13.36
CA ALA A 187 -30.24 -7.35 -12.09
C ALA A 187 -29.66 -6.57 -10.89
N ASP A 188 -28.70 -5.67 -11.15
CA ASP A 188 -28.04 -4.86 -10.15
C ASP A 188 -28.96 -3.75 -9.62
N THR A 189 -28.50 -3.05 -8.58
CA THR A 189 -29.31 -2.00 -7.97
C THR A 189 -29.25 -0.73 -8.81
N LEU A 190 -30.34 -0.39 -9.49
CA LEU A 190 -30.49 0.87 -10.20
C LEU A 190 -30.44 2.06 -9.23
N ILE A 191 -29.45 2.93 -9.37
CA ILE A 191 -29.25 4.12 -8.53
C ILE A 191 -29.70 5.42 -9.20
N ARG A 192 -29.67 5.48 -10.53
CA ARG A 192 -30.05 6.67 -11.29
C ARG A 192 -30.43 6.34 -12.72
N SER A 193 -31.54 6.92 -13.20
CA SER A 193 -31.84 7.01 -14.63
C SER A 193 -31.71 8.44 -15.11
N TYR A 194 -31.22 8.62 -16.34
CA TYR A 194 -31.03 9.92 -16.96
C TYR A 194 -31.31 9.86 -18.46
N VAL A 195 -32.07 10.82 -18.98
CA VAL A 195 -32.34 10.94 -20.43
C VAL A 195 -31.50 12.08 -20.96
N TYR A 196 -30.61 11.79 -21.90
CA TYR A 196 -29.78 12.82 -22.49
C TYR A 196 -30.56 13.59 -23.56
N THR A 197 -30.53 14.92 -23.49
CA THR A 197 -31.45 15.78 -24.26
C THR A 197 -30.82 16.41 -25.50
N SER A 198 -29.54 16.14 -25.75
CA SER A 198 -28.79 16.64 -26.90
C SER A 198 -28.45 15.49 -27.85
N ALA A 199 -28.27 15.80 -29.13
CA ALA A 199 -27.71 14.86 -30.09
C ALA A 199 -26.19 14.86 -29.97
N THR A 200 -25.57 13.71 -30.19
CA THR A 200 -24.11 13.55 -30.14
C THR A 200 -23.60 13.29 -31.55
N ALA A 201 -22.72 14.16 -32.06
CA ALA A 201 -22.20 14.02 -33.41
C ALA A 201 -21.43 12.69 -33.58
N ALA A 202 -21.27 12.23 -34.82
CA ALA A 202 -20.38 11.12 -35.15
C ALA A 202 -18.95 11.40 -34.65
N GLY A 203 -18.33 10.42 -34.00
CA GLY A 203 -17.03 10.56 -33.33
C GLY A 203 -17.05 11.49 -32.10
N GLY A 204 -18.22 11.99 -31.69
CA GLY A 204 -18.36 12.94 -30.60
C GLY A 204 -18.39 12.28 -29.23
N THR A 205 -17.81 12.95 -28.24
CA THR A 205 -17.90 12.57 -26.83
C THR A 205 -18.85 13.52 -26.10
N MET A 206 -19.63 12.97 -25.18
CA MET A 206 -20.49 13.71 -24.29
C MET A 206 -20.16 13.36 -22.84
N SER A 207 -20.30 14.34 -21.96
CA SER A 207 -20.18 14.14 -20.52
C SER A 207 -21.28 14.87 -19.76
N PHE A 208 -21.62 14.35 -18.59
CA PHE A 208 -22.59 14.97 -17.70
C PHE A 208 -22.33 14.54 -16.26
N VAL A 209 -22.76 15.39 -15.33
CA VAL A 209 -22.68 15.14 -13.89
C VAL A 209 -24.06 14.83 -13.35
N LEU A 210 -24.20 13.70 -12.67
CA LEU A 210 -25.42 13.30 -11.97
C LEU A 210 -25.16 13.22 -10.48
N THR A 211 -26.21 13.37 -9.69
CA THR A 211 -26.19 13.15 -8.26
C THR A 211 -27.02 11.92 -7.95
N PHE A 212 -26.52 11.06 -7.07
CA PHE A 212 -27.25 9.91 -6.54
C PHE A 212 -27.06 9.81 -5.04
N GLN A 213 -27.95 9.05 -4.40
CA GLN A 213 -27.81 8.70 -2.99
C GLN A 213 -27.44 7.24 -2.91
N VAL A 214 -26.36 6.94 -2.19
CA VAL A 214 -25.98 5.55 -1.88
C VAL A 214 -27.15 4.93 -1.11
N PRO A 215 -27.71 3.79 -1.53
CA PRO A 215 -28.88 3.22 -0.86
C PRO A 215 -28.60 2.97 0.62
N SER A 216 -29.49 3.41 1.51
CA SER A 216 -29.28 3.35 2.97
C SER A 216 -29.32 1.93 3.56
N GLY A 217 -29.81 0.95 2.79
CA GLY A 217 -29.90 -0.45 3.21
C GLY A 217 -28.71 -1.31 2.81
N PHE A 218 -27.67 -0.74 2.18
CA PHE A 218 -26.50 -1.50 1.77
C PHE A 218 -25.69 -1.93 2.99
N SER A 219 -25.30 -3.20 2.99
CA SER A 219 -24.30 -3.69 3.93
C SER A 219 -22.93 -3.11 3.57
N ALA A 220 -22.05 -3.06 4.55
CA ALA A 220 -20.66 -2.72 4.29
C ALA A 220 -20.03 -3.69 3.28
N GLY A 221 -19.10 -3.19 2.48
CA GLY A 221 -18.40 -3.97 1.46
C GLY A 221 -18.02 -3.15 0.23
N THR A 222 -17.28 -3.78 -0.68
CA THR A 222 -16.93 -3.23 -1.98
C THR A 222 -18.08 -3.45 -2.96
N TYR A 223 -18.44 -2.40 -3.68
CA TYR A 223 -19.40 -2.42 -4.78
C TYR A 223 -18.78 -1.77 -6.01
N TYR A 224 -19.39 -1.94 -7.17
CA TYR A 224 -18.92 -1.38 -8.42
C TYR A 224 -20.03 -0.57 -9.07
N ILE A 225 -19.72 0.66 -9.46
CA ILE A 225 -20.66 1.54 -10.15
C ILE A 225 -20.33 1.50 -11.63
N GLY A 226 -21.36 1.29 -12.44
CA GLY A 226 -21.28 1.40 -13.89
C GLY A 226 -22.65 1.74 -14.46
N TYR A 227 -22.77 1.73 -15.78
CA TYR A 227 -24.00 2.12 -16.45
C TYR A 227 -24.25 1.35 -17.73
N ILE A 228 -25.51 1.37 -18.14
CA ILE A 228 -25.98 0.90 -19.44
C ILE A 228 -26.45 2.15 -20.19
N ALA A 229 -25.72 2.50 -21.25
CA ALA A 229 -26.11 3.46 -22.26
C ALA A 229 -27.23 2.90 -23.14
N ASP A 230 -28.03 3.79 -23.71
CA ASP A 230 -29.30 3.45 -24.37
C ASP A 230 -30.07 2.29 -23.71
N ALA A 231 -30.23 2.32 -22.39
CA ALA A 231 -30.86 1.24 -21.61
C ALA A 231 -32.34 1.00 -21.98
N GLY A 232 -32.92 1.86 -22.84
CA GLY A 232 -34.23 1.65 -23.44
C GLY A 232 -34.22 0.88 -24.76
N ASN A 233 -33.03 0.62 -25.33
CA ASN A 233 -32.80 0.13 -26.69
C ASN A 233 -33.67 0.91 -27.69
N THR A 234 -33.47 2.23 -27.71
CA THR A 234 -34.26 3.20 -28.49
C THR A 234 -33.52 3.75 -29.70
N VAL A 235 -32.19 3.63 -29.72
CA VAL A 235 -31.31 3.97 -30.83
C VAL A 235 -30.87 2.66 -31.45
N SER A 236 -31.04 2.51 -32.76
CA SER A 236 -30.47 1.34 -33.45
C SER A 236 -29.04 1.65 -33.84
N GLU A 237 -28.13 0.79 -33.40
CA GLU A 237 -26.70 1.07 -33.40
C GLU A 237 -25.92 0.18 -34.38
N MET A 238 -24.65 0.51 -34.61
CA MET A 238 -23.75 -0.36 -35.37
C MET A 238 -23.33 -1.60 -34.56
N ASN A 239 -23.26 -1.46 -33.24
CA ASN A 239 -23.02 -2.51 -32.27
C ASN A 239 -23.93 -2.26 -31.06
N GLU A 240 -24.83 -3.18 -30.72
CA GLU A 240 -25.68 -3.05 -29.52
C GLU A 240 -24.97 -3.58 -28.25
N GLY A 241 -23.82 -4.25 -28.41
CA GLY A 241 -23.13 -4.99 -27.35
C GLY A 241 -22.15 -4.16 -26.50
N ASN A 242 -21.82 -2.94 -26.91
CA ASN A 242 -20.84 -2.05 -26.27
C ASN A 242 -21.49 -0.91 -25.46
N ASN A 243 -22.80 -1.01 -25.23
CA ASN A 243 -23.56 -0.03 -24.46
C ASN A 243 -23.39 -0.15 -22.94
N THR A 244 -22.77 -1.22 -22.44
CA THR A 244 -22.60 -1.45 -21.00
C THR A 244 -21.16 -1.17 -20.60
N SER A 245 -20.95 -0.50 -19.46
CA SER A 245 -19.63 -0.35 -18.87
C SER A 245 -18.91 -1.70 -18.81
N ALA A 246 -17.74 -1.77 -19.43
CA ALA A 246 -16.90 -2.96 -19.33
C ALA A 246 -16.34 -3.10 -17.90
N PRO A 247 -15.93 -4.30 -17.47
CA PRO A 247 -15.36 -4.54 -16.13
C PRO A 247 -14.22 -3.61 -15.72
N GLU A 248 -13.42 -3.15 -16.68
CA GLU A 248 -12.32 -2.20 -16.54
C GLU A 248 -12.78 -0.73 -16.39
N GLY A 249 -13.99 -0.41 -16.87
CA GLY A 249 -14.58 0.93 -16.87
C GLY A 249 -15.56 1.20 -15.73
N VAL A 250 -15.69 0.29 -14.76
CA VAL A 250 -16.51 0.49 -13.54
C VAL A 250 -15.71 1.19 -12.45
N THR A 251 -16.38 2.00 -11.64
CA THR A 251 -15.75 2.66 -10.48
C THR A 251 -16.01 1.85 -9.21
N PRO A 252 -14.99 1.36 -8.49
CA PRO A 252 -15.20 0.75 -7.18
C PRO A 252 -15.69 1.80 -6.16
N LEU A 253 -16.68 1.43 -5.36
CA LEU A 253 -17.22 2.21 -4.26
C LEU A 253 -17.31 1.34 -3.01
N ILE A 254 -16.64 1.77 -1.95
CA ILE A 254 -16.68 1.08 -0.66
C ILE A 254 -17.80 1.64 0.19
N VAL A 255 -18.71 0.78 0.63
CA VAL A 255 -19.72 1.14 1.63
C VAL A 255 -19.18 0.80 3.02
N LYS A 256 -19.12 1.80 3.91
CA LYS A 256 -18.62 1.65 5.29
C LYS A 256 -19.63 0.95 6.19
N ASP A 257 -19.13 0.20 7.17
CA ASP A 257 -19.96 -0.26 8.28
C ASP A 257 -20.18 0.87 9.28
N ASN A 258 -21.39 1.44 9.27
CA ASN A 258 -21.81 2.47 10.20
C ASN A 258 -22.76 1.96 11.26
N SER A 259 -22.83 0.64 11.44
CA SER A 259 -23.67 0.05 12.47
C SER A 259 -23.21 0.55 13.82
N ALA A 260 -24.15 1.08 14.61
CA ALA A 260 -23.85 1.58 15.94
C ALA A 260 -23.17 0.48 16.77
N VAL A 261 -22.03 0.80 17.37
CA VAL A 261 -21.34 -0.16 18.23
C VAL A 261 -21.99 -0.16 19.61
N PRO A 262 -22.41 -1.31 20.15
CA PRO A 262 -22.79 -1.37 21.56
C PRO A 262 -21.59 -0.97 22.42
N GLY A 263 -21.84 -0.47 23.64
CA GLY A 263 -20.76 -0.13 24.57
C GLY A 263 -19.75 -1.28 24.70
N GLY A 264 -18.47 -0.95 24.69
CA GLY A 264 -17.37 -1.90 24.60
C GLY A 264 -16.02 -1.24 24.82
N ALA A 265 -14.96 -2.04 24.76
CA ALA A 265 -13.59 -1.61 24.93
C ALA A 265 -12.63 -2.44 24.07
N VAL A 266 -11.47 -1.86 23.79
CA VAL A 266 -10.33 -2.56 23.18
C VAL A 266 -9.32 -2.96 24.25
N LYS A 267 -8.67 -4.10 24.05
CA LYS A 267 -7.57 -4.60 24.90
C LYS A 267 -6.24 -4.09 24.34
N ILE A 268 -5.44 -3.44 25.16
CA ILE A 268 -4.19 -2.78 24.74
C ILE A 268 -3.03 -3.30 25.59
N TYR A 269 -2.02 -3.88 24.93
CA TYR A 269 -0.77 -4.32 25.56
C TYR A 269 0.25 -3.18 25.64
N ASN A 270 0.89 -3.10 26.80
CA ASN A 270 1.96 -2.15 27.08
C ASN A 270 3.33 -2.82 27.00
N SER A 271 4.34 -2.00 26.74
CA SER A 271 5.76 -2.36 26.68
C SER A 271 6.50 -2.07 27.98
N TRP A 272 5.81 -1.85 29.11
CA TRP A 272 6.43 -1.59 30.42
C TRP A 272 6.45 -2.82 31.34
N GLY A 273 6.12 -4.00 30.79
CA GLY A 273 5.99 -5.25 31.54
C GLY A 273 4.83 -5.23 32.53
N GLU A 274 4.78 -6.27 33.36
CA GLU A 274 3.76 -6.44 34.39
C GLU A 274 4.15 -5.70 35.70
N GLY A 275 3.19 -5.00 36.30
CA GLY A 275 3.26 -4.31 37.57
C GLY A 275 3.98 -2.96 37.54
N ASN A 276 4.87 -2.73 38.50
CA ASN A 276 5.75 -1.53 38.56
C ASN A 276 5.02 -0.17 38.67
N GLY A 277 3.76 -0.17 39.11
CA GLY A 277 3.03 1.04 39.49
C GLY A 277 2.52 1.88 38.33
N TRP A 278 2.43 1.31 37.12
CA TRP A 278 1.69 1.91 36.01
C TRP A 278 0.28 1.33 35.85
N GLU A 279 0.05 0.09 36.30
CA GLU A 279 -1.25 -0.62 36.31
C GLU A 279 -1.65 -1.04 37.74
N ASN A 280 -2.91 -1.44 37.92
CA ASN A 280 -3.48 -1.88 39.19
C ASN A 280 -3.49 -3.41 39.34
N ASN A 281 -3.72 -4.14 38.25
CA ASN A 281 -3.56 -5.58 38.13
C ASN A 281 -2.29 -5.83 37.30
N ALA A 282 -1.42 -6.72 37.79
CA ALA A 282 -0.12 -6.95 37.16
C ALA A 282 -0.26 -7.96 36.00
N ASP A 283 -0.76 -7.52 34.85
CA ASP A 283 -1.02 -8.37 33.68
C ASP A 283 -0.46 -7.82 32.36
N GLY A 284 0.03 -6.57 32.35
CA GLY A 284 0.73 -6.00 31.21
C GLY A 284 -0.17 -5.31 30.19
N TYR A 285 -1.48 -5.25 30.43
CA TYR A 285 -2.46 -4.69 29.52
C TYR A 285 -3.54 -3.91 30.25
N TYR A 286 -4.36 -3.20 29.48
CA TYR A 286 -5.49 -2.46 30.02
C TYR A 286 -6.61 -2.40 28.99
N TRP A 287 -7.80 -2.00 29.44
CA TRP A 287 -8.98 -1.90 28.59
C TRP A 287 -9.36 -0.44 28.35
N MET A 288 -9.49 -0.04 27.08
CA MET A 288 -9.87 1.31 26.71
C MET A 288 -11.28 1.34 26.08
N PRO A 289 -12.28 1.97 26.73
CA PRO A 289 -13.63 2.05 26.19
C PRO A 289 -13.73 2.77 24.84
N TYR A 290 -14.62 2.34 23.95
CA TYR A 290 -14.81 2.94 22.61
C TYR A 290 -15.06 4.45 22.64
N GLU A 291 -15.75 4.96 23.67
CA GLU A 291 -15.97 6.40 23.84
C GLU A 291 -14.66 7.16 24.10
N VAL A 292 -13.68 6.57 24.78
CA VAL A 292 -12.35 7.19 24.96
C VAL A 292 -11.64 7.30 23.62
N LEU A 293 -11.74 6.27 22.76
CA LEU A 293 -11.11 6.26 21.44
C LEU A 293 -11.69 7.38 20.56
N LYS A 294 -13.03 7.48 20.51
CA LYS A 294 -13.75 8.53 19.76
C LYS A 294 -13.46 9.93 20.28
N ASN A 295 -13.59 10.15 21.60
CA ASN A 295 -13.38 11.47 22.23
C ASN A 295 -11.96 12.00 22.05
N ASN A 296 -10.98 11.09 21.98
CA ASN A 296 -9.58 11.47 21.77
C ASN A 296 -9.18 11.53 20.30
N ARG A 297 -10.06 11.14 19.37
CA ARG A 297 -9.76 10.95 17.95
C ARG A 297 -8.50 10.08 17.82
N MET A 298 -8.57 8.86 18.34
CA MET A 298 -7.38 8.04 18.46
C MET A 298 -6.85 7.64 17.08
N LEU A 299 -5.59 7.93 16.81
CA LEU A 299 -4.91 7.50 15.59
C LEU A 299 -4.46 6.05 15.76
N VAL A 300 -4.88 5.20 14.84
CA VAL A 300 -4.51 3.79 14.78
C VAL A 300 -3.65 3.59 13.54
N SER A 301 -2.45 3.06 13.76
CA SER A 301 -1.53 2.67 12.70
C SER A 301 -1.57 1.17 12.52
N TYR A 302 -1.77 0.73 11.29
CA TYR A 302 -1.77 -0.69 10.94
C TYR A 302 -0.54 -1.00 10.10
N TYR A 303 -0.15 -2.26 10.17
CA TYR A 303 0.84 -2.87 9.32
C TYR A 303 0.25 -4.21 8.90
N TYR A 304 0.32 -4.51 7.61
CA TYR A 304 -0.17 -5.75 7.06
C TYR A 304 0.89 -6.34 6.14
N ASN A 305 0.91 -7.66 6.05
CA ASN A 305 1.70 -8.35 5.05
C ASN A 305 1.08 -9.72 4.75
N ASP A 306 1.38 -10.25 3.56
CA ASP A 306 0.95 -11.57 3.11
C ASP A 306 1.82 -12.65 3.69
N PHE A 307 1.42 -13.03 4.90
CA PHE A 307 2.01 -14.06 5.70
C PHE A 307 1.29 -15.42 5.52
N THR A 308 0.50 -15.57 4.45
CA THR A 308 -0.16 -16.83 4.10
C THR A 308 0.78 -17.77 3.35
N ARG A 309 1.92 -17.22 2.91
CA ARG A 309 3.01 -17.92 2.24
C ARG A 309 4.34 -17.42 2.82
N GLU A 310 5.06 -18.36 3.39
CA GLU A 310 6.43 -18.18 3.88
C GLU A 310 7.28 -17.44 2.85
N TYR A 311 7.89 -16.33 3.28
CA TYR A 311 8.83 -15.62 2.45
C TYR A 311 10.11 -16.44 2.29
N ASN A 312 10.70 -16.39 1.10
CA ASN A 312 12.04 -16.92 0.90
C ASN A 312 12.85 -15.94 0.04
N PRO A 313 13.86 -15.26 0.61
CA PRO A 313 14.77 -14.42 -0.17
C PRO A 313 15.51 -15.24 -1.24
N THR A 314 15.59 -14.72 -2.46
CA THR A 314 16.28 -15.37 -3.57
C THR A 314 17.50 -14.58 -4.04
N SER A 315 17.56 -13.28 -3.77
CA SER A 315 18.68 -12.42 -4.17
C SER A 315 19.02 -11.46 -3.05
N VAL A 316 20.21 -11.57 -2.47
CA VAL A 316 20.66 -10.67 -1.40
C VAL A 316 21.99 -10.03 -1.75
N LEU A 317 22.10 -8.74 -1.48
CA LEU A 317 23.32 -7.98 -1.60
C LEU A 317 24.05 -7.98 -0.26
N VAL A 318 25.35 -8.32 -0.29
CA VAL A 318 26.23 -8.33 0.88
C VAL A 318 27.31 -7.27 0.67
N PHE A 319 27.41 -6.32 1.61
CA PHE A 319 28.33 -5.19 1.50
C PHE A 319 28.77 -4.68 2.87
N SER A 320 29.86 -3.91 2.91
CA SER A 320 30.41 -3.34 4.14
C SER A 320 30.86 -1.91 3.87
N LEU A 321 30.51 -1.02 4.78
CA LEU A 321 30.81 0.40 4.68
C LEU A 321 31.63 0.82 5.89
N THR A 322 32.60 1.69 5.67
CA THR A 322 33.32 2.38 6.75
C THR A 322 33.14 3.87 6.58
N HIS A 323 32.41 4.49 7.50
CA HIS A 323 32.21 5.93 7.57
C HIS A 323 31.86 6.32 9.02
N PRO A 324 32.33 7.46 9.55
CA PRO A 324 32.03 7.87 10.93
C PRO A 324 30.60 8.37 11.15
N GLU A 325 29.92 8.83 10.10
CA GLU A 325 28.57 9.40 10.15
C GLU A 325 27.65 8.67 9.17
N ARG A 326 26.93 7.65 9.63
CA ARG A 326 26.09 6.83 8.73
C ARG A 326 24.83 7.53 8.24
N ASP A 327 24.31 8.51 8.97
CA ASP A 327 23.21 9.41 8.54
C ASP A 327 23.59 10.34 7.38
N LYS A 328 24.87 10.35 6.96
CA LYS A 328 25.35 11.13 5.81
C LYS A 328 25.53 10.31 4.53
N LEU A 329 25.40 8.98 4.60
CA LEU A 329 25.54 8.09 3.46
C LEU A 329 24.19 7.52 3.08
N ARG A 330 23.60 7.99 1.97
CA ARG A 330 22.45 7.32 1.37
C ARG A 330 22.96 6.24 0.42
N VAL A 331 22.49 5.01 0.61
CA VAL A 331 22.85 3.86 -0.22
C VAL A 331 21.63 3.47 -1.05
N THR A 332 21.79 3.53 -2.36
CA THR A 332 20.79 3.14 -3.35
C THR A 332 21.33 2.01 -4.21
N VAL A 333 20.58 0.93 -4.31
CA VAL A 333 20.87 -0.21 -5.18
C VAL A 333 19.86 -0.20 -6.31
N GLY A 334 20.27 -0.47 -7.54
CA GLY A 334 19.33 -0.57 -8.66
C GLY A 334 19.87 -1.31 -9.86
N LEU A 335 19.04 -1.40 -10.90
CA LEU A 335 19.36 -2.04 -12.18
C LEU A 335 19.43 -1.00 -13.29
N GLY A 336 20.49 -1.07 -14.11
CA GLY A 336 20.62 -0.24 -15.31
C GLY A 336 21.32 1.11 -15.04
N ASP A 337 20.84 2.17 -15.71
CA ASP A 337 21.40 3.51 -15.58
C ASP A 337 20.97 4.14 -14.24
N PRO A 338 21.88 4.57 -13.35
CA PRO A 338 21.50 5.25 -12.10
C PRO A 338 20.67 6.53 -12.30
N ALA A 339 20.80 7.20 -13.45
CA ALA A 339 20.02 8.40 -13.77
C ALA A 339 18.56 8.09 -14.15
N ASP A 340 18.31 6.88 -14.67
CA ASP A 340 16.99 6.38 -15.06
C ASP A 340 16.91 4.86 -14.78
N PRO A 341 16.85 4.47 -13.49
CA PRO A 341 16.99 3.08 -13.12
C PRO A 341 15.72 2.29 -13.45
N TYR A 342 15.90 1.08 -13.98
CA TYR A 342 14.78 0.16 -14.25
C TYR A 342 14.03 -0.17 -12.95
N MET A 343 14.80 -0.49 -11.90
CA MET A 343 14.33 -0.68 -10.52
C MET A 343 15.38 -0.13 -9.55
N LYS A 344 14.94 0.36 -8.39
CA LYS A 344 15.85 0.82 -7.32
C LYS A 344 15.27 0.56 -5.92
N LYS A 345 16.17 0.44 -4.95
CA LYS A 345 15.88 0.27 -3.52
C LYS A 345 16.88 1.06 -2.68
N THR A 346 16.39 1.79 -1.68
CA THR A 346 17.23 2.49 -0.71
C THR A 346 17.42 1.63 0.54
N PHE A 347 18.64 1.58 1.06
CA PHE A 347 18.97 0.81 2.26
C PHE A 347 18.43 1.47 3.53
N GLN A 348 18.81 2.73 3.77
CA GLN A 348 18.48 3.46 4.98
C GLN A 348 17.00 3.83 5.05
N SER A 349 16.51 3.97 6.28
CA SER A 349 15.25 4.66 6.56
C SER A 349 15.46 6.17 6.52
N GLU A 350 14.44 6.92 6.11
CA GLU A 350 14.54 8.36 5.89
C GLU A 350 13.35 9.11 6.55
N TRP A 351 13.60 10.33 7.04
CA TRP A 351 12.53 11.26 7.41
C TRP A 351 11.93 11.90 6.16
N ASN A 352 12.77 12.24 5.19
CA ASN A 352 12.46 12.88 3.91
C ASN A 352 13.62 12.60 2.93
N SER A 353 13.56 13.17 1.71
CA SER A 353 14.59 13.01 0.66
C SER A 353 15.97 13.58 1.00
N THR A 354 16.19 14.11 2.20
CA THR A 354 17.47 14.70 2.65
C THR A 354 17.95 14.21 4.01
N ASP A 355 17.08 13.70 4.87
CA ASP A 355 17.39 13.37 6.27
C ASP A 355 17.27 11.86 6.53
N LEU A 356 18.40 11.20 6.83
CA LEU A 356 18.45 9.79 7.22
C LEU A 356 18.28 9.63 8.75
N ILE A 357 17.68 8.51 9.18
CA ILE A 357 17.23 8.36 10.57
C ILE A 357 18.10 7.43 11.42
N SER A 358 19.22 6.97 10.86
CA SER A 358 20.17 6.09 11.51
C SER A 358 21.13 6.81 12.47
N GLY A 359 21.17 8.14 12.44
CA GLY A 359 22.01 9.00 13.28
C GLY A 359 23.51 9.09 12.91
N ALA A 360 24.19 10.08 13.47
CA ALA A 360 25.58 10.46 13.16
C ALA A 360 26.63 9.63 13.92
N ILE A 361 26.58 8.31 13.74
CA ILE A 361 27.52 7.36 14.33
C ILE A 361 28.03 6.36 13.29
N PRO A 362 29.12 5.61 13.56
CA PRO A 362 29.75 4.78 12.54
C PRO A 362 28.89 3.63 12.04
N PHE A 363 29.13 3.19 10.80
CA PHE A 363 28.68 1.89 10.31
C PHE A 363 29.37 0.73 11.08
N PRO A 364 28.76 -0.47 11.13
CA PRO A 364 29.38 -1.61 11.78
C PRO A 364 30.63 -2.08 11.01
N ALA A 365 31.52 -2.77 11.71
CA ALA A 365 32.72 -3.37 11.10
C ALA A 365 32.41 -4.66 10.31
N ASN A 366 31.22 -5.25 10.49
CA ASN A 366 30.77 -6.45 9.80
C ASN A 366 30.02 -6.15 8.49
N SER A 367 29.77 -7.18 7.69
CA SER A 367 28.94 -7.02 6.49
C SER A 367 27.47 -6.80 6.88
N MET A 368 26.77 -6.02 6.06
CA MET A 368 25.34 -5.79 6.08
C MET A 368 24.72 -6.48 4.87
N ILE A 369 23.44 -6.81 4.98
CA ILE A 369 22.70 -7.55 3.97
C ILE A 369 21.45 -6.76 3.60
N LEU A 370 21.19 -6.68 2.30
CA LEU A 370 19.98 -6.13 1.74
C LEU A 370 19.35 -7.15 0.81
N ASP A 371 18.15 -7.60 1.15
CA ASP A 371 17.33 -8.36 0.21
C ASP A 371 16.94 -7.49 -0.97
N ILE A 372 17.15 -8.00 -2.19
CA ILE A 372 16.76 -7.39 -3.46
C ILE A 372 16.08 -8.41 -4.37
N SER A 373 15.37 -9.39 -3.80
CA SER A 373 14.70 -10.46 -4.54
C SER A 373 13.70 -9.92 -5.58
N GLU A 374 13.13 -8.74 -5.34
CA GLU A 374 12.33 -7.99 -6.32
C GLU A 374 13.08 -7.70 -7.64
N PHE A 375 14.43 -7.75 -7.65
CA PHE A 375 15.23 -7.50 -8.85
C PHE A 375 15.39 -8.71 -9.76
N ALA A 376 14.97 -9.91 -9.32
CA ALA A 376 15.26 -11.17 -9.99
C ALA A 376 14.86 -11.20 -11.48
N SER A 377 13.72 -10.58 -11.85
CA SER A 377 13.24 -10.52 -13.23
C SER A 377 14.13 -9.70 -14.17
N GLY A 378 14.82 -8.68 -13.63
CA GLY A 378 15.68 -7.77 -14.39
C GLY A 378 17.17 -8.03 -14.23
N ILE A 379 17.59 -8.82 -13.24
CA ILE A 379 18.99 -8.89 -12.78
C ILE A 379 19.96 -9.44 -13.83
N ASN A 380 19.47 -10.27 -14.76
CA ASN A 380 20.27 -10.80 -15.87
C ASN A 380 20.21 -9.92 -17.14
N SER A 381 19.30 -8.95 -17.19
CA SER A 381 19.13 -8.03 -18.32
C SER A 381 19.93 -6.75 -18.16
N TYR A 382 20.20 -6.36 -16.92
CA TYR A 382 20.89 -5.12 -16.56
C TYR A 382 21.98 -5.39 -15.53
N ASP A 383 23.08 -4.65 -15.61
CA ASP A 383 24.06 -4.63 -14.52
C ASP A 383 23.47 -3.91 -13.30
N LEU A 384 23.81 -4.44 -12.12
CA LEU A 384 23.44 -3.85 -10.84
C LEU A 384 24.37 -2.68 -10.53
N PHE A 385 23.83 -1.55 -10.10
CA PHE A 385 24.59 -0.46 -9.53
C PHE A 385 24.39 -0.39 -8.02
N PHE A 386 25.47 -0.07 -7.31
CA PHE A 386 25.50 0.29 -5.91
C PHE A 386 25.99 1.73 -5.81
N MET A 387 25.09 2.64 -5.50
CA MET A 387 25.32 4.07 -5.43
C MET A 387 25.33 4.53 -3.99
N VAL A 388 26.33 5.32 -3.61
CA VAL A 388 26.41 5.98 -2.31
C VAL A 388 26.50 7.48 -2.51
N GLU A 389 25.50 8.21 -2.03
CA GLU A 389 25.55 9.67 -1.89
C GLU A 389 26.15 10.00 -0.52
N ASN A 390 27.36 10.56 -0.50
CA ASN A 390 28.02 11.01 0.73
C ASN A 390 27.87 12.52 0.89
N SER A 391 27.00 12.94 1.80
CA SER A 391 26.77 14.35 2.15
C SER A 391 27.72 14.88 3.24
N SER A 392 28.61 14.04 3.78
CA SER A 392 29.58 14.44 4.78
C SER A 392 30.79 15.15 4.16
N GLY A 393 31.41 16.05 4.94
CA GLY A 393 32.76 16.56 4.68
C GLY A 393 33.87 15.51 4.87
N THR A 394 33.53 14.32 5.35
CA THR A 394 34.45 13.20 5.58
C THR A 394 34.31 12.15 4.48
N SER A 395 35.41 11.49 4.11
CA SER A 395 35.38 10.35 3.18
C SER A 395 35.23 9.03 3.92
N GLY A 396 34.65 8.05 3.25
CA GLY A 396 34.53 6.67 3.73
C GLY A 396 35.05 5.65 2.71
N SER A 397 34.68 4.39 2.91
CA SER A 397 34.99 3.33 1.96
C SER A 397 33.91 2.24 1.90
N LEU A 398 33.69 1.73 0.69
CA LEU A 398 32.99 0.45 0.45
C LEU A 398 34.01 -0.68 0.49
N GLY A 399 33.93 -1.54 1.51
CA GLY A 399 34.91 -2.60 1.79
C GLY A 399 34.73 -3.86 0.94
N ASN A 400 33.49 -4.35 0.83
CA ASN A 400 33.09 -5.47 -0.01
C ASN A 400 31.73 -5.16 -0.68
N LEU A 401 31.46 -5.85 -1.79
CA LEU A 401 30.18 -5.84 -2.49
C LEU A 401 30.05 -7.16 -3.25
N SER A 402 29.01 -7.92 -2.97
CA SER A 402 28.66 -9.14 -3.70
C SER A 402 27.15 -9.38 -3.70
N LEU A 403 26.68 -10.04 -4.74
CA LEU A 403 25.32 -10.54 -4.86
C LEU A 403 25.33 -12.05 -4.64
N GLU A 404 24.59 -12.52 -3.65
CA GLU A 404 24.37 -13.93 -3.39
C GLU A 404 22.96 -14.30 -3.89
N LEU A 405 22.89 -15.37 -4.69
CA LEU A 405 21.67 -15.88 -5.32
C LEU A 405 21.30 -17.24 -4.74
N TYR A 406 20.02 -17.43 -4.47
CA TYR A 406 19.47 -18.58 -3.76
C TYR A 406 18.23 -19.11 -4.48
N GLY A 407 18.09 -20.44 -4.52
CA GLY A 407 16.80 -21.08 -4.80
C GLY A 407 16.00 -21.34 -3.50
N ASP A 408 16.71 -21.47 -2.39
CA ASP A 408 16.22 -21.62 -1.02
C ASP A 408 17.26 -20.92 -0.14
N TYR A 409 16.84 -19.94 0.67
CA TYR A 409 17.73 -19.08 1.43
C TYR A 409 18.40 -19.82 2.60
N ASP A 410 17.79 -20.91 3.07
CA ASP A 410 18.38 -21.79 4.10
C ASP A 410 19.39 -22.78 3.52
N SER A 411 19.50 -22.84 2.19
CA SER A 411 20.49 -23.62 1.47
C SER A 411 21.70 -22.75 1.06
N PRO A 412 22.87 -23.35 0.76
CA PRO A 412 23.99 -22.60 0.21
C PRO A 412 23.60 -21.85 -1.08
N ALA A 413 24.13 -20.63 -1.24
CA ALA A 413 23.91 -19.84 -2.45
C ALA A 413 24.22 -20.67 -3.71
N ILE A 414 23.30 -20.69 -4.67
CA ILE A 414 23.51 -21.34 -5.96
C ILE A 414 24.58 -20.60 -6.76
N ARG A 415 24.73 -19.30 -6.51
CA ARG A 415 25.77 -18.47 -7.11
C ARG A 415 26.09 -17.24 -6.26
N THR A 416 27.35 -16.80 -6.36
CA THR A 416 27.81 -15.51 -5.83
C THR A 416 28.48 -14.72 -6.95
N LEU A 417 28.02 -13.50 -7.20
CA LEU A 417 28.62 -12.55 -8.14
C LEU A 417 29.36 -11.47 -7.34
N ASN A 418 30.63 -11.23 -7.67
CA ASN A 418 31.50 -10.28 -6.98
C ASN A 418 32.41 -9.50 -7.93
N SER A 419 32.17 -9.61 -9.24
CA SER A 419 32.89 -8.84 -10.26
C SER A 419 32.37 -7.42 -10.26
N VAL A 420 33.18 -6.49 -9.77
CA VAL A 420 32.82 -5.07 -9.66
C VAL A 420 33.65 -4.19 -10.61
N SER A 421 33.12 -3.03 -10.99
CA SER A 421 33.74 -2.09 -11.93
C SER A 421 34.99 -1.36 -11.40
N THR A 422 35.35 -1.56 -10.13
CA THR A 422 36.46 -0.89 -9.45
C THR A 422 37.17 -1.82 -8.47
N THR A 423 38.35 -1.44 -7.99
CA THR A 423 39.05 -2.17 -6.92
C THR A 423 38.44 -1.82 -5.56
N LEU A 424 38.20 -2.84 -4.73
CA LEU A 424 37.77 -2.67 -3.34
C LEU A 424 38.98 -2.69 -2.37
N PRO A 425 38.99 -1.87 -1.30
CA PRO A 425 37.93 -0.95 -0.90
C PRO A 425 37.84 0.27 -1.83
N ALA A 426 36.62 0.61 -2.27
CA ALA A 426 36.37 1.79 -3.10
C ALA A 426 36.21 3.03 -2.19
N THR A 427 36.85 4.14 -2.56
CA THR A 427 36.73 5.40 -1.82
C THR A 427 35.36 6.03 -2.01
N LEU A 428 34.69 6.34 -0.91
CA LEU A 428 33.45 7.13 -0.89
C LEU A 428 33.85 8.58 -0.58
N SER A 429 34.04 9.38 -1.64
CA SER A 429 34.58 10.74 -1.49
C SER A 429 33.63 11.64 -0.71
N ALA A 430 34.17 12.61 0.03
CA ALA A 430 33.37 13.61 0.74
C ALA A 430 32.55 14.47 -0.23
N ASN A 431 31.32 14.82 0.14
CA ASN A 431 30.38 15.63 -0.65
C ASN A 431 30.24 15.16 -2.11
N ALA A 432 30.17 13.84 -2.32
CA ALA A 432 30.15 13.25 -3.64
C ALA A 432 29.28 12.01 -3.69
N GLU A 433 28.77 11.74 -4.88
CA GLU A 433 28.16 10.46 -5.23
C GLU A 433 29.25 9.51 -5.74
N THR A 434 29.18 8.25 -5.32
CA THR A 434 30.06 7.18 -5.80
C THR A 434 29.23 5.99 -6.25
N THR A 435 29.39 5.57 -7.50
CA THR A 435 28.67 4.43 -8.08
C THR A 435 29.64 3.31 -8.42
N VAL A 436 29.36 2.11 -7.89
CA VAL A 436 30.07 0.87 -8.20
C VAL A 436 29.11 -0.07 -8.91
N TYR A 437 29.49 -0.57 -10.08
CA TYR A 437 28.69 -1.55 -10.81
C TYR A 437 29.13 -2.95 -10.44
N LEU A 438 28.17 -3.85 -10.26
CA LEU A 438 28.37 -5.29 -10.15
C LEU A 438 27.90 -5.92 -11.46
N SER A 439 28.77 -6.69 -12.12
CA SER A 439 28.43 -7.35 -13.39
C SER A 439 27.40 -8.45 -13.15
N THR A 440 26.20 -8.27 -13.70
CA THR A 440 25.07 -9.21 -13.60
C THR A 440 24.42 -9.48 -14.96
N ALA A 441 24.51 -8.55 -15.92
CA ALA A 441 23.92 -8.71 -17.24
C ALA A 441 24.55 -9.87 -18.02
N GLY A 442 23.73 -10.83 -18.44
CA GLY A 442 24.16 -12.01 -19.20
C GLY A 442 25.01 -13.00 -18.41
N GLU A 443 25.15 -12.81 -17.09
CA GLU A 443 25.96 -13.68 -16.25
C GLU A 443 25.22 -14.97 -15.90
N LEU A 444 23.88 -14.98 -15.86
CA LEU A 444 23.07 -16.10 -15.36
C LEU A 444 22.58 -17.02 -16.48
N THR A 445 22.62 -18.33 -16.20
CA THR A 445 21.95 -19.36 -17.02
C THR A 445 20.43 -19.26 -16.88
N LEU A 446 19.68 -19.84 -17.82
CA LEU A 446 18.21 -19.89 -17.74
C LEU A 446 17.73 -20.61 -16.48
N THR A 447 18.43 -21.66 -16.05
CA THR A 447 18.08 -22.41 -14.83
C THR A 447 18.28 -21.55 -13.59
N GLU A 448 19.40 -20.84 -13.47
CA GLU A 448 19.63 -19.92 -12.35
C GLU A 448 18.57 -18.81 -12.34
N GLN A 449 18.25 -18.22 -13.49
CA GLN A 449 17.19 -17.21 -13.62
C GLN A 449 15.85 -17.74 -13.10
N GLN A 450 15.46 -18.95 -13.48
CA GLN A 450 14.21 -19.57 -13.00
C GLN A 450 14.23 -19.86 -11.50
N GLN A 451 15.38 -20.22 -10.93
CA GLN A 451 15.52 -20.54 -9.51
C GLN A 451 15.47 -19.30 -8.60
N ILE A 452 15.87 -18.12 -9.10
CA ILE A 452 15.92 -16.90 -8.30
C ILE A 452 14.63 -16.07 -8.39
N LEU A 453 13.65 -16.46 -9.21
CA LEU A 453 12.37 -15.75 -9.24
C LEU A 453 11.67 -15.96 -7.88
N PRO A 454 11.42 -14.89 -7.10
CA PRO A 454 10.71 -15.04 -5.84
C PRO A 454 9.29 -15.51 -6.12
N MET A 455 8.73 -16.27 -5.17
CA MET A 455 7.30 -16.52 -5.19
C MET A 455 6.58 -15.19 -4.94
N SER A 456 5.67 -14.81 -5.83
CA SER A 456 4.85 -13.62 -5.62
C SER A 456 4.09 -13.72 -4.29
N ARG A 457 4.33 -12.76 -3.40
CA ARG A 457 3.45 -12.46 -2.26
C ARG A 457 2.30 -11.62 -2.80
N SER A 458 1.08 -12.12 -2.66
CA SER A 458 -0.09 -11.54 -3.32
C SER A 458 -0.35 -10.12 -2.80
N THR A 459 -0.82 -9.23 -3.67
CA THR A 459 -1.41 -7.94 -3.25
C THR A 459 -2.73 -8.13 -2.50
N SER A 460 -3.38 -9.30 -2.69
CA SER A 460 -4.51 -9.78 -1.91
C SER A 460 -4.05 -10.88 -0.98
N LEU A 461 -3.93 -10.55 0.31
CA LEU A 461 -3.83 -11.52 1.40
C LEU A 461 -4.94 -12.55 1.21
N SER A 462 -4.77 -13.82 1.59
CA SER A 462 -5.78 -14.88 1.40
C SER A 462 -7.22 -14.42 1.72
N GLY A 463 -7.94 -13.93 0.70
CA GLY A 463 -9.28 -13.34 0.84
C GLY A 463 -9.38 -12.07 1.68
N ILE A 464 -8.33 -11.24 1.84
CA ILE A 464 -8.40 -9.90 2.47
C ILE A 464 -7.75 -8.83 1.57
N THR A 465 -8.51 -7.79 1.26
CA THR A 465 -8.06 -6.61 0.52
C THR A 465 -8.06 -5.39 1.45
N PHE A 466 -6.96 -4.67 1.50
CA PHE A 466 -6.85 -3.40 2.22
C PHE A 466 -7.16 -2.27 1.25
N ASN A 467 -8.18 -1.47 1.58
CA ASN A 467 -8.60 -0.38 0.72
C ASN A 467 -8.12 0.96 1.28
N GLU A 468 -7.16 1.55 0.59
CA GLU A 468 -6.35 2.64 1.10
C GLU A 468 -6.32 3.80 0.10
N ARG A 469 -6.28 5.04 0.61
CA ARG A 469 -6.11 6.25 -0.22
C ARG A 469 -5.06 7.19 0.32
N MET A 470 -4.60 8.11 -0.53
CA MET A 470 -3.75 9.20 -0.07
C MET A 470 -4.57 10.24 0.72
N PRO A 471 -3.98 10.86 1.76
CA PRO A 471 -4.63 11.94 2.50
C PRO A 471 -4.66 13.23 1.69
N SER A 472 -5.74 14.01 1.81
CA SER A 472 -5.81 15.36 1.25
C SER A 472 -4.93 16.34 2.02
N SER A 473 -4.52 17.45 1.39
CA SER A 473 -3.77 18.54 2.04
C SER A 473 -4.47 19.08 3.30
N GLY A 474 -5.81 19.11 3.29
CA GLY A 474 -6.61 19.54 4.45
C GLY A 474 -6.59 18.53 5.60
N GLU A 475 -6.61 17.22 5.31
CA GLU A 475 -6.45 16.16 6.31
C GLU A 475 -5.05 16.18 6.92
N ILE A 476 -4.01 16.33 6.10
CA ILE A 476 -2.62 16.45 6.58
C ILE A 476 -2.49 17.62 7.56
N ALA A 477 -3.05 18.79 7.22
CA ALA A 477 -3.01 19.96 8.10
C ALA A 477 -3.72 19.70 9.44
N ARG A 478 -4.89 19.06 9.43
CA ARG A 478 -5.62 18.70 10.65
C ARG A 478 -4.86 17.67 11.50
N ASN A 479 -4.23 16.69 10.87
CA ASN A 479 -3.46 15.67 11.56
C ASN A 479 -2.20 16.25 12.20
N ILE A 480 -1.49 17.14 11.50
CA ILE A 480 -0.33 17.85 12.05
C ILE A 480 -0.72 18.74 13.24
N ASP A 481 -1.84 19.45 13.17
CA ASP A 481 -2.34 20.27 14.29
C ASP A 481 -2.69 19.41 15.51
N ARG A 482 -3.30 18.24 15.29
CA ARG A 482 -3.79 17.35 16.36
C ARG A 482 -2.70 16.46 16.97
N TYR A 483 -1.90 15.80 16.15
CA TYR A 483 -0.93 14.77 16.57
C TYR A 483 0.51 15.26 16.53
N GLY A 484 0.76 16.42 15.90
CA GLY A 484 2.08 17.01 15.76
C GLY A 484 2.83 16.57 14.51
N VAL A 485 4.02 17.13 14.37
CA VAL A 485 4.99 16.81 13.32
C VAL A 485 6.36 16.62 13.96
N TYR A 486 7.15 15.69 13.42
CA TYR A 486 8.51 15.44 13.87
C TYR A 486 9.36 16.73 13.86
N ILE A 487 10.18 16.90 14.90
CA ILE A 487 11.12 18.01 15.05
C ILE A 487 12.54 17.40 15.10
N PRO A 488 13.38 17.63 14.07
CA PRO A 488 14.75 17.13 14.05
C PRO A 488 15.56 17.53 15.29
N GLY A 489 16.33 16.58 15.83
CA GLY A 489 17.18 16.76 17.01
C GLY A 489 16.44 16.86 18.34
N LYS A 490 15.10 16.77 18.36
CA LYS A 490 14.34 16.65 19.61
C LYS A 490 14.44 15.23 20.12
N ASN A 491 14.89 15.06 21.37
CA ASN A 491 14.75 13.80 22.07
C ASN A 491 13.28 13.65 22.53
N TYR A 492 12.61 12.61 22.02
CA TYR A 492 11.25 12.24 22.39
C TYR A 492 11.19 11.27 23.55
N ASN A 493 12.28 10.53 23.86
CA ASN A 493 12.32 9.68 25.04
C ASN A 493 12.25 10.52 26.33
N THR A 494 11.11 10.44 26.99
CA THR A 494 10.90 11.00 28.33
C THR A 494 10.82 9.87 29.34
N ILE A 495 11.59 9.97 30.43
CA ILE A 495 11.49 9.01 31.53
C ILE A 495 10.36 9.44 32.46
N VAL A 496 9.30 8.63 32.54
CA VAL A 496 8.18 8.88 33.45
C VAL A 496 8.56 8.58 34.89
N LYS A 497 7.71 8.98 35.84
CA LYS A 497 7.95 8.83 37.29
C LYS A 497 8.29 7.38 37.71
N GLN A 498 7.74 6.39 37.01
CA GLN A 498 7.94 4.97 37.25
C GLN A 498 9.30 4.45 36.73
N GLY A 499 10.08 5.28 36.03
CA GLY A 499 11.39 4.93 35.50
C GLY A 499 11.37 4.37 34.07
N PHE A 500 10.21 4.35 33.42
CA PHE A 500 10.06 3.88 32.05
C PHE A 500 10.23 4.97 31.00
N GLY A 501 10.74 4.60 29.83
CA GLY A 501 10.83 5.50 28.68
C GLY A 501 9.49 5.64 27.94
N THR A 502 9.23 6.84 27.42
CA THR A 502 8.14 7.14 26.47
C THR A 502 8.78 7.76 25.23
N GLY A 503 8.98 7.00 24.16
CA GLY A 503 9.75 7.46 23.00
C GLY A 503 8.93 7.61 21.71
N TYR A 504 7.61 7.74 21.79
CA TYR A 504 6.81 7.93 20.58
C TYR A 504 7.00 9.34 20.03
N ALA A 505 7.57 9.42 18.83
CA ALA A 505 7.65 10.63 18.04
C ALA A 505 6.48 10.68 17.04
N PRO A 506 5.89 11.86 16.76
CA PRO A 506 4.94 12.01 15.67
C PRO A 506 5.63 11.84 14.31
N PRO A 507 4.87 11.50 13.24
CA PRO A 507 5.42 11.44 11.88
C PRO A 507 6.02 12.77 11.41
N SER A 508 7.01 12.72 10.50
CA SER A 508 7.44 13.92 9.77
C SER A 508 6.38 14.36 8.75
N ARG A 509 6.50 15.58 8.24
CA ARG A 509 5.59 16.10 7.20
C ARG A 509 5.53 15.22 5.96
N SER A 510 6.69 14.82 5.45
CA SER A 510 6.80 13.91 4.31
C SER A 510 6.19 12.54 4.58
N VAL A 511 6.32 12.01 5.81
CA VAL A 511 5.63 10.77 6.19
C VAL A 511 4.11 10.99 6.21
N TRP A 512 3.60 12.12 6.72
CA TRP A 512 2.18 12.44 6.61
C TRP A 512 1.67 12.53 5.17
N GLU A 513 2.49 13.10 4.28
CA GLU A 513 2.18 13.25 2.86
C GLU A 513 2.26 11.93 2.08
N SER A 514 3.07 10.96 2.54
CA SER A 514 3.26 9.67 1.87
C SER A 514 2.47 8.50 2.48
N THR A 515 1.93 8.64 3.69
CA THR A 515 1.26 7.54 4.40
C THR A 515 -0.22 7.49 4.05
N ARG A 516 -0.68 6.32 3.60
CA ARG A 516 -2.07 6.08 3.21
C ARG A 516 -3.02 6.04 4.41
N ILE A 517 -4.27 6.44 4.17
CA ILE A 517 -5.40 6.27 5.07
C ILE A 517 -6.14 4.99 4.71
N LEU A 518 -6.35 4.11 5.69
CA LEU A 518 -7.22 2.94 5.54
C LEU A 518 -8.68 3.35 5.65
N GLU A 519 -9.47 2.93 4.68
CA GLU A 519 -10.89 3.25 4.63
C GLU A 519 -11.77 2.05 4.91
N SER A 520 -11.34 0.86 4.48
CA SER A 520 -11.99 -0.41 4.79
C SER A 520 -11.01 -1.56 4.59
N ILE A 521 -11.40 -2.73 5.08
CA ILE A 521 -10.86 -3.99 4.62
C ILE A 521 -12.00 -4.81 4.05
N ASP A 522 -11.76 -5.49 2.93
CA ASP A 522 -12.68 -6.47 2.40
C ASP A 522 -12.14 -7.87 2.66
N THR A 523 -12.84 -8.62 3.48
CA THR A 523 -12.61 -10.03 3.73
C THR A 523 -13.56 -10.88 2.86
N GLY A 524 -13.21 -12.11 2.49
CA GLY A 524 -14.17 -13.06 1.89
C GLY A 524 -15.39 -13.41 2.78
N ILE A 525 -15.49 -12.79 3.97
CA ILE A 525 -16.48 -12.97 5.03
C ILE A 525 -17.25 -11.65 5.31
N THR A 526 -16.97 -10.52 4.63
CA THR A 526 -17.45 -9.17 5.05
C THR A 526 -18.95 -8.91 4.95
N ARG A 527 -19.74 -9.87 4.46
CA ARG A 527 -21.21 -9.81 4.55
C ARG A 527 -21.66 -10.51 5.84
N GLY A 528 -21.55 -9.85 6.99
CA GLY A 528 -21.97 -10.42 8.27
C GLY A 528 -21.78 -9.51 9.50
N THR A 529 -22.28 -9.95 10.65
CA THR A 529 -22.06 -9.29 11.95
C THR A 529 -20.73 -9.76 12.54
N LEU A 530 -19.86 -8.83 12.93
CA LEU A 530 -18.61 -9.13 13.63
C LEU A 530 -18.88 -9.82 14.99
N PRO A 531 -17.99 -10.70 15.48
CA PRO A 531 -18.14 -11.29 16.80
C PRO A 531 -18.09 -10.22 17.89
N MET A 532 -18.75 -10.48 19.02
CA MET A 532 -18.79 -9.53 20.15
C MET A 532 -17.49 -9.51 20.98
N ALA A 533 -16.55 -10.40 20.69
CA ALA A 533 -15.25 -10.42 21.32
C ALA A 533 -14.21 -11.07 20.42
N VAL A 534 -13.02 -10.49 20.39
CA VAL A 534 -11.81 -11.04 19.77
C VAL A 534 -10.66 -10.79 20.73
N ASP A 535 -9.82 -11.80 20.97
CA ASP A 535 -8.59 -11.66 21.74
C ASP A 535 -7.44 -12.39 21.04
N ASN A 536 -6.66 -11.66 20.24
CA ASN A 536 -5.51 -12.25 19.55
C ASN A 536 -4.38 -12.60 20.53
N SER A 537 -4.34 -11.99 21.72
CA SER A 537 -3.31 -12.29 22.72
C SER A 537 -3.54 -13.61 23.46
N ALA A 538 -4.76 -14.16 23.39
CA ALA A 538 -5.06 -15.50 23.89
C ALA A 538 -4.63 -16.63 22.94
N SER A 539 -4.15 -16.30 21.74
CA SER A 539 -3.64 -17.29 20.80
C SER A 539 -2.27 -17.83 21.23
N VAL A 540 -1.91 -19.03 20.76
CA VAL A 540 -0.58 -19.61 20.98
C VAL A 540 0.54 -18.83 20.29
N TYR A 541 0.21 -17.91 19.39
CA TYR A 541 1.15 -17.16 18.57
C TYR A 541 1.58 -15.84 19.20
N PHE A 542 0.89 -15.36 20.24
CA PHE A 542 1.20 -14.07 20.84
C PHE A 542 2.37 -14.18 21.84
N PRO A 543 3.36 -13.26 21.80
CA PRO A 543 4.48 -13.29 22.74
C PRO A 543 4.05 -12.91 24.16
N PRO A 544 4.83 -13.26 25.20
CA PRO A 544 4.56 -12.79 26.56
C PRO A 544 4.69 -11.27 26.68
N THR A 545 4.22 -10.68 27.79
CA THR A 545 4.34 -9.24 28.04
C THR A 545 5.81 -8.81 28.11
N GLY A 546 6.21 -7.90 27.22
CA GLY A 546 7.56 -7.36 27.11
C GLY A 546 7.80 -6.13 27.97
N ASN A 547 9.07 -5.83 28.27
CA ASN A 547 9.49 -4.67 29.05
C ASN A 547 10.66 -3.91 28.39
N GLN A 548 10.42 -2.66 27.99
CA GLN A 548 11.40 -1.76 27.37
C GLN A 548 12.30 -1.04 28.39
N GLY A 549 11.98 -1.12 29.69
CA GLY A 549 12.67 -0.35 30.71
C GLY A 549 12.68 1.16 30.43
N SER A 550 13.84 1.79 30.58
CA SER A 550 14.03 3.24 30.40
C SER A 550 14.23 3.66 28.94
N GLU A 551 14.42 2.73 28.02
CA GLU A 551 14.68 3.06 26.62
C GLU A 551 13.40 3.59 25.94
N GLY A 552 13.54 4.53 25.00
CA GLY A 552 12.45 5.10 24.20
C GLY A 552 11.92 4.20 23.08
N SER A 553 12.03 2.88 23.18
CA SER A 553 11.76 1.93 22.09
C SER A 553 10.30 1.45 21.97
N CYS A 554 9.34 2.14 22.58
CA CYS A 554 7.92 1.74 22.58
C CYS A 554 7.34 1.45 21.18
N SER A 555 7.72 2.24 20.16
CA SER A 555 7.29 2.01 18.78
C SER A 555 7.86 0.71 18.20
N ALA A 556 9.11 0.37 18.53
CA ALA A 556 9.76 -0.87 18.12
C ALA A 556 9.23 -2.09 18.90
N PHE A 557 8.85 -1.94 20.17
CA PHE A 557 8.12 -2.98 20.90
C PHE A 557 6.75 -3.24 20.30
N SER A 558 5.99 -2.19 19.99
CA SER A 558 4.65 -2.36 19.42
C SER A 558 4.72 -3.06 18.06
N VAL A 559 5.57 -2.58 17.15
CA VAL A 559 5.66 -3.12 15.78
C VAL A 559 6.47 -4.42 15.71
N GLY A 560 7.67 -4.46 16.29
CA GLY A 560 8.55 -5.62 16.23
C GLY A 560 8.16 -6.70 17.23
N TYR A 561 8.25 -6.37 18.52
CA TYR A 561 8.07 -7.37 19.57
C TYR A 561 6.66 -7.96 19.57
N TYR A 562 5.60 -7.15 19.52
CA TYR A 562 4.23 -7.66 19.56
C TYR A 562 3.68 -8.01 18.17
N ILE A 563 3.59 -7.05 17.25
CA ILE A 563 2.87 -7.26 15.98
C ILE A 563 3.63 -8.22 15.05
N GLN A 564 4.92 -7.98 14.78
CA GLN A 564 5.71 -8.80 13.88
C GLN A 564 5.87 -10.22 14.43
N THR A 565 6.24 -10.39 15.70
CA THR A 565 6.30 -11.73 16.33
C THR A 565 4.99 -12.49 16.22
N TYR A 566 3.86 -11.86 16.58
CA TYR A 566 2.55 -12.52 16.50
C TYR A 566 2.22 -12.96 15.08
N THR A 567 2.54 -12.12 14.09
CA THR A 567 2.13 -12.41 12.71
C THR A 567 3.02 -13.45 12.05
N GLU A 568 4.34 -13.41 12.28
CA GLU A 568 5.29 -14.43 11.84
C GLU A 568 5.05 -15.77 12.56
N ALA A 569 4.70 -15.73 13.86
CA ALA A 569 4.30 -16.93 14.57
C ALA A 569 3.03 -17.57 13.99
N LYS A 570 2.08 -16.78 13.48
CA LYS A 570 0.92 -17.31 12.76
C LYS A 570 1.29 -17.92 11.42
N GLU A 571 2.14 -17.26 10.63
CA GLU A 571 2.63 -17.74 9.34
C GLU A 571 3.29 -19.10 9.43
N HIS A 572 4.28 -19.20 10.33
CA HIS A 572 5.08 -20.39 10.49
C HIS A 572 4.50 -21.38 11.51
N ASN A 573 3.32 -21.08 12.07
CA ASN A 573 2.65 -21.86 13.09
C ASN A 573 3.55 -22.14 14.33
N TRP A 574 4.21 -21.10 14.83
CA TRP A 574 5.06 -21.16 16.02
C TRP A 574 4.26 -21.04 17.32
N ASP A 575 4.31 -22.08 18.14
CA ASP A 575 3.72 -22.04 19.48
C ASP A 575 4.65 -21.32 20.48
N LEU A 576 4.21 -20.15 20.94
CA LEU A 576 4.86 -19.31 21.95
C LEU A 576 4.23 -19.43 23.34
N SER A 577 3.16 -20.20 23.51
CA SER A 577 2.35 -20.26 24.75
C SER A 577 3.12 -20.71 26.00
N SER A 578 4.25 -21.42 25.82
CA SER A 578 5.14 -21.82 26.91
C SER A 578 6.17 -20.75 27.30
N THR A 579 6.21 -19.61 26.60
CA THR A 579 7.20 -18.56 26.80
C THR A 579 6.70 -17.55 27.82
N SER A 580 7.55 -17.19 28.76
CA SER A 580 7.28 -16.16 29.77
C SER A 580 8.37 -15.09 29.74
N TRP A 581 8.08 -13.90 30.26
CA TRP A 581 9.10 -12.89 30.51
C TRP A 581 9.84 -13.18 31.82
N THR A 582 11.17 -13.11 31.82
CA THR A 582 12.00 -13.37 33.00
C THR A 582 13.04 -12.27 33.19
N GLY A 583 13.35 -11.89 34.43
CA GLY A 583 14.41 -10.90 34.72
C GLY A 583 13.95 -9.45 34.88
N GLY A 584 12.63 -9.18 34.93
CA GLY A 584 12.09 -7.85 35.24
C GLY A 584 12.36 -6.83 34.13
N ALA A 585 12.67 -5.57 34.49
CA ALA A 585 12.84 -4.49 33.50
C ALA A 585 14.00 -4.68 32.52
N THR A 586 15.03 -5.44 32.90
CA THR A 586 16.17 -5.82 32.04
C THR A 586 16.07 -7.29 31.64
N GLY A 587 14.84 -7.80 31.57
CA GLY A 587 14.54 -9.19 31.33
C GLY A 587 14.58 -9.59 29.86
N SER A 588 14.25 -10.85 29.62
CA SER A 588 14.08 -11.41 28.28
C SER A 588 13.02 -12.50 28.30
N PRO A 589 12.50 -12.90 27.12
CA PRO A 589 11.73 -14.13 27.00
C PRO A 589 12.53 -15.34 27.50
N SER A 590 11.85 -16.29 28.14
CA SER A 590 12.48 -17.49 28.72
C SER A 590 12.90 -18.55 27.69
N SER A 591 12.32 -18.49 26.50
CA SER A 591 12.45 -19.46 25.40
C SER A 591 12.05 -18.82 24.07
N ASN A 592 12.17 -19.55 22.96
CA ASN A 592 11.79 -19.09 21.61
C ASN A 592 12.48 -17.77 21.19
N LEU A 593 13.73 -17.58 21.63
CA LEU A 593 14.51 -16.38 21.29
C LEU A 593 14.77 -16.26 19.78
N ASP A 594 14.74 -17.38 19.06
CA ASP A 594 14.84 -17.52 17.61
C ASP A 594 13.54 -17.22 16.85
N LYS A 595 12.47 -16.83 17.56
CA LYS A 595 11.13 -16.59 16.98
C LYS A 595 10.50 -15.28 17.45
N ILE A 596 11.04 -14.68 18.50
CA ILE A 596 10.58 -13.40 19.05
C ILE A 596 11.47 -12.30 18.48
N PHE A 597 10.85 -11.29 17.87
CA PHE A 597 11.58 -10.22 17.19
C PHE A 597 12.12 -9.19 18.16
N SER A 598 13.34 -8.73 17.88
CA SER A 598 14.08 -7.79 18.71
C SER A 598 13.66 -6.33 18.44
N PRO A 599 13.22 -5.58 19.47
CA PRO A 599 13.04 -4.14 19.37
C PRO A 599 14.32 -3.41 18.95
N ASP A 600 15.48 -3.82 19.44
CA ASP A 600 16.76 -3.13 19.19
C ASP A 600 17.20 -3.22 17.75
N PHE A 601 16.90 -4.35 17.08
CA PHE A 601 17.15 -4.45 15.64
C PHE A 601 16.47 -3.28 14.92
N ILE A 602 15.20 -3.01 15.23
CA ILE A 602 14.44 -1.94 14.60
C ILE A 602 14.89 -0.57 15.13
N TYR A 603 14.90 -0.40 16.46
CA TYR A 603 15.07 0.89 17.12
C TYR A 603 16.42 1.55 16.77
N HIS A 604 17.52 0.80 16.78
CA HIS A 604 18.87 1.35 16.54
C HIS A 604 19.06 1.90 15.12
N GLN A 605 18.17 1.49 14.20
CA GLN A 605 18.16 1.95 12.82
C GLN A 605 17.26 3.18 12.61
N ILE A 606 16.37 3.50 13.56
CA ILE A 606 15.32 4.54 13.40
C ILE A 606 15.27 5.59 14.51
N ASN A 607 16.19 5.56 15.47
CA ASN A 607 16.20 6.41 16.66
C ASN A 607 17.14 7.63 16.57
N ASP A 608 17.58 7.99 15.37
CA ASP A 608 18.51 9.11 15.15
C ASP A 608 19.88 8.91 15.86
N GLY A 609 20.30 7.64 16.04
CA GLY A 609 21.61 7.26 16.55
C GLY A 609 21.80 7.50 18.06
N GLY A 610 20.71 7.50 18.81
CA GLY A 610 20.69 7.61 20.25
C GLY A 610 19.32 7.25 20.79
N ASP A 611 19.16 7.29 22.11
CA ASP A 611 17.86 7.01 22.74
C ASP A 611 16.91 8.22 22.63
N ASN A 612 16.49 8.55 21.40
CA ASN A 612 15.72 9.75 21.07
C ASN A 612 14.24 9.47 20.80
N GLY A 613 13.80 8.22 20.84
CA GLY A 613 12.48 7.82 20.39
C GLY A 613 12.37 7.61 18.88
N SER A 614 11.22 7.11 18.44
CA SER A 614 10.92 6.78 17.04
C SER A 614 9.41 6.76 16.79
N ASN A 615 8.97 6.61 15.54
CA ASN A 615 7.55 6.51 15.21
C ASN A 615 7.14 5.13 14.65
N ILE A 616 5.84 4.84 14.72
CA ILE A 616 5.24 3.56 14.36
C ILE A 616 5.39 3.25 12.87
N ILE A 617 5.11 4.22 11.99
CA ILE A 617 5.15 4.04 10.53
C ILE A 617 6.57 3.76 10.04
N GLN A 618 7.58 4.36 10.66
CA GLN A 618 8.99 4.08 10.37
C GLN A 618 9.42 2.69 10.81
N ALA A 619 8.98 2.25 11.99
CA ALA A 619 9.22 0.89 12.44
C ALA A 619 8.59 -0.12 11.46
N ALA A 620 7.33 0.11 11.06
CA ALA A 620 6.64 -0.73 10.08
C ALA A 620 7.32 -0.70 8.70
N GLY A 621 7.77 0.48 8.25
CA GLY A 621 8.49 0.63 6.99
C GLY A 621 9.85 -0.06 6.98
N LEU A 622 10.56 -0.07 8.10
CA LEU A 622 11.81 -0.81 8.23
C LEU A 622 11.58 -2.32 8.13
N VAL A 623 10.61 -2.85 8.89
CA VAL A 623 10.27 -4.28 8.87
C VAL A 623 9.74 -4.70 7.48
N THR A 624 9.00 -3.83 6.79
CA THR A 624 8.56 -4.10 5.42
C THR A 624 9.74 -4.20 4.45
N ARG A 625 10.73 -3.30 4.59
CA ARG A 625 11.82 -3.15 3.61
C ARG A 625 13.01 -4.08 3.85
N ILE A 626 13.39 -4.25 5.11
CA ILE A 626 14.59 -4.98 5.56
C ILE A 626 14.21 -6.29 6.28
N GLY A 627 13.03 -6.32 6.93
CA GLY A 627 12.63 -7.36 7.85
C GLY A 627 13.06 -7.08 9.29
N GLY A 628 13.04 -8.12 10.11
CA GLY A 628 13.38 -8.03 11.53
C GLY A 628 14.28 -9.18 11.96
N ALA A 629 15.23 -8.90 12.84
CA ALA A 629 16.03 -9.94 13.48
C ALA A 629 15.39 -10.41 14.79
N THR A 630 15.62 -11.65 15.13
CA THR A 630 15.11 -12.26 16.35
C THR A 630 15.95 -11.86 17.56
N TRP A 631 15.41 -12.06 18.75
CA TRP A 631 16.10 -11.85 20.02
C TRP A 631 17.41 -12.64 20.10
N ASN A 632 17.48 -13.80 19.44
CA ASN A 632 18.66 -14.66 19.43
C ASN A 632 19.86 -14.02 18.71
N THR A 633 19.64 -13.28 17.63
CA THR A 633 20.71 -12.65 16.83
C THR A 633 20.94 -11.18 17.19
N MET A 634 19.94 -10.52 17.79
CA MET A 634 20.01 -9.19 18.37
C MET A 634 19.29 -9.14 19.73
N PRO A 635 19.92 -9.56 20.83
CA PRO A 635 19.31 -9.46 22.15
C PRO A 635 19.01 -8.00 22.53
N TYR A 636 17.90 -7.79 23.23
CA TYR A 636 17.51 -6.48 23.72
C TYR A 636 18.38 -6.04 24.91
N ASP A 637 18.93 -4.82 24.87
CA ASP A 637 19.68 -4.21 25.97
C ASP A 637 19.26 -2.75 26.20
N THR A 638 18.51 -2.52 27.28
CA THR A 638 18.06 -1.18 27.70
C THR A 638 19.18 -0.14 27.91
N ALA A 639 20.44 -0.57 27.99
CA ALA A 639 21.60 0.31 28.15
C ALA A 639 22.30 0.67 26.82
N ASP A 640 21.92 0.04 25.70
CA ASP A 640 22.50 0.27 24.39
C ASP A 640 21.43 0.52 23.33
N SER A 641 21.35 1.77 22.87
CA SER A 641 20.41 2.17 21.82
C SER A 641 21.10 2.44 20.47
N THR A 642 22.37 2.06 20.30
CA THR A 642 23.18 2.60 19.19
C THR A 642 23.98 1.58 18.40
N SER A 643 24.27 0.42 18.97
CA SER A 643 25.03 -0.62 18.28
C SER A 643 24.28 -1.14 17.06
N TRP A 644 25.00 -1.29 15.95
CA TRP A 644 24.41 -1.88 14.75
C TRP A 644 24.22 -3.39 14.90
N PRO A 645 23.21 -3.96 14.21
CA PRO A 645 23.03 -5.40 14.20
C PRO A 645 24.27 -6.14 13.69
N SER A 646 24.50 -7.31 14.28
CA SER A 646 25.54 -8.23 13.83
C SER A 646 25.27 -8.73 12.40
N GLU A 647 26.28 -9.26 11.70
CA GLU A 647 26.04 -9.85 10.37
C GLU A 647 25.03 -11.00 10.42
N ALA A 648 24.98 -11.76 11.53
CA ALA A 648 23.98 -12.80 11.73
C ALA A 648 22.55 -12.22 11.75
N ALA A 649 22.34 -11.09 12.44
CA ALA A 649 21.06 -10.40 12.46
C ALA A 649 20.70 -9.83 11.07
N TRP A 650 21.67 -9.27 10.34
CA TRP A 650 21.48 -8.82 8.96
C TRP A 650 21.12 -9.96 7.99
N ARG A 651 21.69 -11.15 8.18
CA ARG A 651 21.35 -12.34 7.39
C ARG A 651 19.99 -12.93 7.77
N GLU A 652 19.58 -12.79 9.02
CA GLU A 652 18.28 -13.30 9.48
C GLU A 652 17.12 -12.42 9.03
N ALA A 653 17.27 -11.09 9.10
CA ALA A 653 16.18 -10.14 8.83
C ALA A 653 15.46 -10.31 7.48
N PRO A 654 16.15 -10.55 6.34
CA PRO A 654 15.53 -10.78 5.05
C PRO A 654 14.42 -11.84 5.05
N LYS A 655 14.52 -12.88 5.87
CA LYS A 655 13.54 -13.97 5.95
C LYS A 655 12.15 -13.48 6.40
N TYR A 656 12.13 -12.40 7.16
CA TYR A 656 10.94 -11.92 7.88
C TYR A 656 10.60 -10.49 7.46
N ARG A 657 10.83 -10.16 6.19
CA ARG A 657 10.37 -8.88 5.64
C ARG A 657 8.90 -8.95 5.29
N GLY A 658 8.27 -7.79 5.32
CA GLY A 658 6.88 -7.59 4.93
C GLY A 658 6.64 -7.91 3.44
N ARG A 659 6.39 -6.87 2.65
CA ARG A 659 6.03 -7.01 1.23
C ARG A 659 7.22 -6.72 0.32
N GLU A 660 7.21 -7.29 -0.90
CA GLU A 660 8.07 -6.84 -2.01
C GLU A 660 7.93 -5.33 -2.24
N PRO A 661 9.01 -4.55 -2.05
CA PRO A 661 9.00 -3.14 -2.43
C PRO A 661 8.77 -3.02 -3.93
N ALA A 662 7.85 -2.14 -4.34
CA ALA A 662 7.74 -1.76 -5.74
C ALA A 662 8.85 -0.77 -6.14
N LYS A 663 8.79 -0.29 -7.38
CA LYS A 663 9.77 0.59 -8.05
C LYS A 663 10.25 1.81 -7.23
N TYR A 664 9.47 2.28 -6.25
CA TYR A 664 9.82 3.41 -5.38
C TYR A 664 9.47 3.17 -3.90
N TYR A 665 10.22 3.83 -3.00
CA TYR A 665 10.17 3.63 -1.54
C TYR A 665 8.78 3.80 -0.90
N TRP A 666 7.92 4.68 -1.44
CA TRP A 666 6.61 5.00 -0.84
C TRP A 666 5.42 4.38 -1.58
N ASP A 667 5.63 3.83 -2.77
CA ASP A 667 4.50 3.46 -3.62
C ASP A 667 3.75 2.23 -3.09
N ASN A 668 4.36 1.47 -2.17
CA ASN A 668 3.81 0.22 -1.65
C ASN A 668 4.21 -0.09 -0.19
N LEU A 669 4.27 0.91 0.68
CA LEU A 669 4.36 0.63 2.12
C LEU A 669 3.10 -0.11 2.58
N SER A 670 3.26 -1.33 3.12
CA SER A 670 2.13 -2.12 3.63
C SER A 670 1.76 -1.71 5.06
N ALA A 671 1.68 -0.40 5.27
CA ALA A 671 1.36 0.22 6.54
C ALA A 671 0.74 1.59 6.29
N GLY A 672 -0.17 1.98 7.18
CA GLY A 672 -0.86 3.25 7.11
C GLY A 672 -1.50 3.62 8.42
N TYR A 673 -2.49 4.50 8.38
CA TYR A 673 -3.28 4.83 9.56
C TYR A 673 -4.77 5.05 9.25
N PHE A 674 -5.58 5.09 10.29
CA PHE A 674 -6.90 5.69 10.28
C PHE A 674 -7.17 6.36 11.63
N VAL A 675 -8.19 7.21 11.69
CA VAL A 675 -8.55 7.95 12.91
C VAL A 675 -9.93 7.51 13.34
N ILE A 676 -10.07 7.19 14.64
CA ILE A 676 -11.35 6.79 15.21
C ILE A 676 -12.09 8.03 15.69
N GLU A 677 -13.09 8.45 14.92
CA GLU A 677 -13.92 9.64 15.24
C GLU A 677 -15.36 9.25 15.60
N ASP A 678 -15.81 8.13 15.07
CA ASP A 678 -17.18 7.63 15.21
C ASP A 678 -17.21 6.09 15.21
N ASP A 679 -18.41 5.53 15.19
CA ASP A 679 -18.63 4.09 15.23
C ASP A 679 -18.06 3.38 13.99
N SER A 680 -17.95 4.05 12.85
CA SER A 680 -17.35 3.46 11.64
C SER A 680 -15.86 3.18 11.82
N GLY A 681 -15.15 4.07 12.52
CA GLY A 681 -13.76 3.85 12.90
C GLY A 681 -13.59 2.66 13.86
N ILE A 682 -14.56 2.45 14.76
CA ILE A 682 -14.57 1.27 15.64
C ILE A 682 -14.83 0.00 14.84
N GLN A 683 -15.79 -0.01 13.90
CA GLN A 683 -16.06 -1.19 13.07
C GLN A 683 -14.87 -1.55 12.19
N LEU A 684 -14.16 -0.56 11.64
CA LEU A 684 -12.91 -0.78 10.90
C LEU A 684 -11.84 -1.44 11.78
N LEU A 685 -11.63 -0.92 12.99
CA LEU A 685 -10.70 -1.51 13.95
C LEU A 685 -11.09 -2.96 14.30
N LYS A 686 -12.38 -3.21 14.58
CA LYS A 686 -12.88 -4.54 14.89
C LYS A 686 -12.70 -5.51 13.72
N SER A 687 -12.87 -5.04 12.49
CA SER A 687 -12.66 -5.84 11.27
C SER A 687 -11.20 -6.29 11.17
N LEU A 688 -10.24 -5.38 11.38
CA LEU A 688 -8.81 -5.72 11.40
C LEU A 688 -8.48 -6.75 12.48
N LEU A 689 -8.94 -6.53 13.71
CA LEU A 689 -8.68 -7.42 14.84
C LEU A 689 -9.29 -8.81 14.61
N ASN A 690 -10.51 -8.87 14.06
CA ASN A 690 -11.19 -10.13 13.70
C ASN A 690 -10.51 -10.86 12.54
N ALA A 691 -9.98 -10.12 11.56
CA ALA A 691 -9.09 -10.65 10.52
C ALA A 691 -7.75 -11.14 11.09
N GLY A 692 -7.50 -10.90 12.37
CA GLY A 692 -6.31 -11.36 13.08
C GLY A 692 -5.10 -10.46 12.87
N TYR A 693 -5.31 -9.16 12.62
CA TYR A 693 -4.28 -8.12 12.59
C TYR A 693 -4.29 -7.35 13.90
N CYS A 694 -3.18 -7.41 14.65
CA CYS A 694 -2.92 -6.49 15.76
C CYS A 694 -2.46 -5.14 15.19
N VAL A 695 -2.82 -4.03 15.85
CA VAL A 695 -2.52 -2.67 15.37
C VAL A 695 -1.85 -1.83 16.45
N SER A 696 -1.13 -0.80 16.04
CA SER A 696 -0.39 0.07 16.96
C SER A 696 -1.08 1.42 17.12
N THR A 697 -0.93 2.06 18.27
CA THR A 697 -1.48 3.40 18.54
C THR A 697 -0.60 4.19 19.49
N GLY A 698 -0.65 5.53 19.38
CA GLY A 698 0.00 6.45 20.30
C GLY A 698 -0.97 6.96 21.37
N ILE A 699 -0.53 7.00 22.62
CA ILE A 699 -1.28 7.55 23.76
C ILE A 699 -0.44 8.54 24.58
N ALA A 700 -1.12 9.25 25.48
CA ALA A 700 -0.50 10.06 26.53
C ALA A 700 -0.30 9.21 27.80
N ALA A 701 0.87 8.56 27.94
CA ALA A 701 1.10 7.52 28.96
C ALA A 701 0.65 7.91 30.38
N GLU A 702 1.21 8.96 30.97
CA GLU A 702 0.85 9.36 32.33
C GLU A 702 -0.62 9.78 32.47
N THR A 703 -1.20 10.40 31.43
CA THR A 703 -2.62 10.80 31.44
C THR A 703 -3.54 9.59 31.44
N VAL A 704 -3.25 8.59 30.62
CA VAL A 704 -4.04 7.36 30.51
C VAL A 704 -3.86 6.50 31.76
N TYR A 705 -2.63 6.26 32.20
CA TYR A 705 -2.35 5.35 33.32
C TYR A 705 -2.82 5.89 34.68
N ASN A 706 -2.76 7.21 34.89
CA ASN A 706 -3.38 7.82 36.08
C ASN A 706 -4.92 7.78 36.04
N GLY A 707 -5.50 7.47 34.88
CA GLY A 707 -6.95 7.35 34.65
C GLY A 707 -7.47 5.92 34.71
N LEU A 708 -6.63 4.92 35.02
CA LEU A 708 -7.06 3.53 35.20
C LEU A 708 -7.83 3.35 36.50
N ASP A 709 -8.93 2.61 36.44
CA ASP A 709 -9.63 2.14 37.63
C ASP A 709 -8.99 0.85 38.19
N ILE A 710 -9.59 0.27 39.24
CA ILE A 710 -9.06 -0.92 39.92
C ILE A 710 -8.99 -2.17 39.03
N ASN A 711 -9.68 -2.17 37.89
CA ASN A 711 -9.73 -3.27 36.93
C ASN A 711 -8.95 -2.94 35.64
N ASP A 712 -8.11 -1.89 35.68
CA ASP A 712 -7.36 -1.36 34.53
C ASP A 712 -8.25 -0.99 33.35
N VAL A 713 -9.45 -0.48 33.65
CA VAL A 713 -10.30 0.16 32.65
C VAL A 713 -10.03 1.66 32.66
N VAL A 714 -9.74 2.23 31.49
CA VAL A 714 -9.53 3.68 31.34
C VAL A 714 -10.84 4.42 31.59
N ASN A 715 -10.81 5.40 32.49
CA ASN A 715 -11.95 6.26 32.77
C ASN A 715 -12.41 7.00 31.49
N SER A 716 -13.72 6.97 31.22
CA SER A 716 -14.31 7.53 30.00
C SER A 716 -14.12 9.05 29.82
N ALA A 717 -13.77 9.78 30.89
CA ALA A 717 -13.51 11.22 30.87
C ALA A 717 -12.06 11.59 30.51
N VAL A 718 -11.16 10.60 30.39
CA VAL A 718 -9.75 10.84 30.07
C VAL A 718 -9.64 11.43 28.66
N THR A 719 -8.98 12.58 28.57
CA THR A 719 -8.70 13.27 27.31
C THR A 719 -7.26 13.77 27.24
N TRP A 720 -6.68 13.80 26.04
CA TRP A 720 -5.34 14.33 25.80
C TRP A 720 -5.24 15.09 24.47
N THR A 721 -4.18 15.89 24.36
CA THR A 721 -3.85 16.70 23.17
C THR A 721 -2.49 16.37 22.57
N SER A 722 -1.73 15.47 23.20
CA SER A 722 -0.42 15.04 22.73
C SER A 722 -0.16 13.61 23.18
N THR A 723 0.57 12.85 22.38
CA THR A 723 0.94 11.46 22.65
C THR A 723 2.46 11.35 22.80
N ASN A 724 2.93 10.45 23.66
CA ASN A 724 4.35 10.22 23.90
C ASN A 724 4.72 8.73 24.00
N HIS A 725 3.74 7.82 23.93
CA HIS A 725 3.98 6.39 24.11
C HIS A 725 3.18 5.55 23.10
N ALA A 726 3.83 4.55 22.49
CA ALA A 726 3.22 3.67 21.50
C ALA A 726 2.85 2.31 22.12
N GLN A 727 1.70 1.76 21.76
CA GLN A 727 1.08 0.58 22.36
C GLN A 727 0.44 -0.31 21.29
N THR A 728 0.11 -1.56 21.64
CA THR A 728 -0.50 -2.52 20.69
C THR A 728 -1.93 -2.87 21.08
N ILE A 729 -2.88 -2.64 20.20
CA ILE A 729 -4.27 -3.10 20.31
C ILE A 729 -4.35 -4.53 19.77
N VAL A 730 -4.84 -5.45 20.58
CA VAL A 730 -4.81 -6.90 20.28
C VAL A 730 -6.19 -7.55 20.21
N GLY A 731 -7.22 -6.85 20.69
CA GLY A 731 -8.56 -7.42 20.79
C GLY A 731 -9.60 -6.41 21.26
N TYR A 732 -10.83 -6.87 21.38
CA TYR A 732 -11.95 -6.10 21.89
C TYR A 732 -13.02 -6.99 22.52
N LYS A 733 -13.86 -6.37 23.35
CA LYS A 733 -15.10 -6.94 23.89
C LYS A 733 -16.20 -5.88 23.79
N GLU A 734 -17.41 -6.30 23.41
CA GLU A 734 -18.56 -5.40 23.29
C GLU A 734 -19.87 -6.04 23.75
N GLY A 735 -20.86 -5.19 24.05
CA GLY A 735 -22.22 -5.62 24.40
C GLY A 735 -22.23 -6.55 25.62
N THR A 736 -22.88 -7.71 25.51
CA THR A 736 -22.96 -8.70 26.59
C THR A 736 -21.63 -9.35 26.94
N SER A 737 -20.61 -9.25 26.08
CA SER A 737 -19.26 -9.74 26.37
C SER A 737 -18.41 -8.70 27.11
N TRP A 738 -18.91 -7.48 27.30
CA TRP A 738 -18.18 -6.40 27.96
C TRP A 738 -18.75 -6.10 29.35
N ASP A 739 -17.94 -6.34 30.38
CA ASP A 739 -18.22 -5.93 31.77
C ASP A 739 -17.02 -5.15 32.32
N PRO A 740 -17.09 -3.81 32.46
CA PRO A 740 -15.97 -3.02 33.00
C PRO A 740 -15.65 -3.35 34.47
N SER A 741 -16.57 -4.00 35.20
CA SER A 741 -16.30 -4.47 36.56
C SER A 741 -15.52 -5.79 36.59
N ASN A 742 -15.44 -6.49 35.46
CA ASN A 742 -14.73 -7.75 35.28
C ASN A 742 -14.31 -7.93 33.79
N PRO A 743 -13.41 -7.07 33.28
CA PRO A 743 -13.18 -6.96 31.85
C PRO A 743 -12.55 -8.21 31.23
N ASP A 744 -11.93 -9.07 32.04
CA ASP A 744 -11.30 -10.32 31.61
C ASP A 744 -12.22 -11.55 31.65
N SER A 745 -13.48 -11.39 32.09
CA SER A 745 -14.45 -12.49 32.18
C SER A 745 -14.92 -13.13 30.88
#